data_AF-H1VKG7-F1
#
_entry.id   AF-H1VKG7-F1
#
_cell.length_a   1.000
_cell.length_b   1.000
_cell.length_c   1.000
_cell.angle_alpha   90.00
_cell.angle_beta   90.00
_cell.angle_gamma   90.00
#
_symmetry.space_group_name_H-M   'P 1'
#
loop_
_entity.id
_entity.type
_entity.pdbx_description
1 polymer ?
#
loop_
_entity_poly.entity_id
_entity_poly.type
_entity_poly.pdbx_seq_one_letter_code
_entity_poly.pdbx_strand_id
1 'polypeptide(L)'
;MRRPSADLTDPSRNLEESVGSPSSTLEPPDVDLSMPPTSDEEMDDAIDDADGRIFTPPPHIAARFYRPSQARRKDSAASSRRNSISSVHSRCSSTQTFNRHGAPQSKQIAQHLRRTSFLEDRKARLADRAAHAEKVRLRAAMAKANHRDTSLSEERALAAQQARERNLAEIVASCAEEVKRAKAVAETMKDKRERELVKLRIQMEERLAEAERRREELKNRHATKRARGQSLVSRKTTETSSNPADTDADVDVDADADADASPLSETDAAARLQWWWKSHMRKKAVANFSELGLTIEGVRDTSFDEVLELLGQEKVLVRTARILRICGLQEGDTGSVDEMAAVRTFLSAFLILGHPTQVLSNKDGTGNREQVGLLQPQPLPSNDLANPQLQDLVTKARDLLISFENIMSRLTAANNYTPPPTLRSALPEIYATFYNAFLAWKSRDSESLVQLMLLQFVELDMILQTVQESTDDAAAEQYRESVKSNQVQLIVRIKKLAGQERGKKMIADAVRKARKARAAKKPTGDMKPRVAENAPGEASATAESLVSPELQTQTLTPPPTPAKGHTKPQPIEIKPGFSGLLPDNRIVVHELAINREYRIPASEYREHRTALQIPLFAGMRASMAEDNLDASFGYFIIMMRYLKDNLQRLVKAGAYMHNTIGEILDVEVAERQFQMGSFSYEKFFVSMASLLPKLCAPFRDDEVKDLVDNKLQNGSLVDRVEALTEFVDLMLCDYVNYMFSTAAPQLIESAPEYEKKRFATALESGQHGLNAAEAAWRTARSKVLAEARKRDPEGINHAKSRPTDDKIYAQLLVDCFTQPAPIAADTVPEMLGLDYKRMTRLSLTSQRIVTTGAILLQCKNLLKRDVRTPWKTEATRITAVLEADHENIDSIVQGVMAALEGGRSMPAATKTHLKALVTKVLKASHDSMKKGVEPTEPVLRLLLARLRGHMNARLTAGSAKEKLNAATTAHEKLAGLGLAEFAVQAREMLDEISKVGAVDRAAHGLWWNEVAAKVAAEGEAGNGSPC
;
A
#
# COMPACT_ATOMS: atom_id res chain seq x y z
N MET A 1 -50.91 -17.04 38.05
CA MET A 1 -51.19 -17.10 39.50
C MET A 1 -49.91 -17.52 40.20
N ARG A 2 -49.48 -17.00 41.37
CA ARG A 2 -50.03 -15.92 42.23
C ARG A 2 -49.15 -14.64 42.14
N ARG A 3 -49.66 -13.55 42.73
CA ARG A 3 -49.07 -12.21 42.96
C ARG A 3 -49.83 -11.63 44.18
N PRO A 4 -49.43 -10.49 44.77
CA PRO A 4 -48.10 -9.85 44.80
C PRO A 4 -47.67 -9.50 46.24
N SER A 5 -46.49 -8.92 46.39
CA SER A 5 -46.33 -7.72 47.22
C SER A 5 -45.41 -6.75 46.48
N ALA A 6 -45.65 -5.45 46.64
CA ALA A 6 -44.83 -4.38 46.12
C ALA A 6 -44.90 -3.23 47.13
N ASP A 7 -43.81 -2.48 47.26
CA ASP A 7 -43.89 -1.13 47.79
C ASP A 7 -42.85 -0.25 47.11
N LEU A 8 -43.11 1.05 47.11
CA LEU A 8 -42.36 2.06 46.36
C LEU A 8 -41.71 3.05 47.33
N THR A 9 -40.46 3.46 47.07
CA THR A 9 -40.05 4.87 47.14
C THR A 9 -38.65 5.13 46.61
N ASP A 10 -38.57 6.20 45.83
CA ASP A 10 -37.41 7.03 45.45
C ASP A 10 -37.88 8.49 45.80
N PRO A 11 -37.09 9.61 45.75
CA PRO A 11 -35.68 9.74 45.40
C PRO A 11 -34.84 10.80 46.19
N SER A 12 -33.53 10.83 45.88
CA SER A 12 -32.67 12.04 45.69
C SER A 12 -32.03 12.85 46.85
N ARG A 13 -30.88 13.46 46.49
CA ARG A 13 -30.15 14.62 47.13
C ARG A 13 -29.40 14.33 48.46
N ASN A 14 -28.24 14.93 48.79
CA ASN A 14 -27.56 16.15 48.29
C ASN A 14 -26.04 16.18 48.67
N LEU A 15 -25.24 17.08 48.04
CA LEU A 15 -24.02 17.81 48.52
C LEU A 15 -22.83 17.01 49.12
N GLU A 16 -21.58 17.14 48.67
CA GLU A 16 -20.62 18.28 48.70
C GLU A 16 -20.01 18.60 50.09
N GLU A 17 -18.75 18.20 50.30
CA GLU A 17 -17.61 18.90 50.95
C GLU A 17 -16.37 17.95 50.85
N SER A 18 -15.08 18.30 50.91
CA SER A 18 -14.26 19.53 50.92
C SER A 18 -13.22 19.47 52.07
N VAL A 19 -11.93 19.42 51.68
CA VAL A 19 -10.70 19.88 52.37
C VAL A 19 -10.71 20.05 53.91
N GLY A 20 -9.86 19.29 54.61
CA GLY A 20 -9.46 19.60 55.99
C GLY A 20 -8.21 18.84 56.47
N SER A 21 -7.13 19.55 56.82
CA SER A 21 -5.91 19.00 57.44
C SER A 21 -5.90 19.19 58.96
N PRO A 22 -5.01 18.50 59.70
CA PRO A 22 -4.29 19.22 60.74
C PRO A 22 -2.78 18.87 60.88
N SER A 23 -1.95 19.92 60.83
CA SER A 23 -0.80 20.22 61.72
C SER A 23 0.19 19.13 62.18
N SER A 24 1.45 19.29 61.75
CA SER A 24 2.69 19.49 62.58
C SER A 24 2.83 18.74 63.92
N THR A 25 3.97 18.11 64.27
CA THR A 25 5.34 18.68 64.21
C THR A 25 6.45 17.62 64.38
N LEU A 26 7.69 17.97 63.98
CA LEU A 26 9.00 17.32 64.23
C LEU A 26 9.47 16.26 63.20
N GLU A 27 10.79 16.21 63.01
CA GLU A 27 11.53 15.65 61.87
C GLU A 27 12.96 15.21 62.34
N PRO A 28 13.84 14.57 61.53
CA PRO A 28 13.97 13.12 61.40
C PRO A 28 15.35 12.59 61.89
N PRO A 29 15.69 11.30 61.68
CA PRO A 29 16.46 10.95 60.46
C PRO A 29 16.08 9.59 59.80
N ASP A 30 16.50 9.41 58.55
CA ASP A 30 16.21 8.25 57.70
C ASP A 30 17.02 6.98 58.00
N VAL A 31 16.40 5.81 57.82
CA VAL A 31 17.03 4.53 57.42
C VAL A 31 16.09 3.79 56.48
N ASP A 32 16.59 3.34 55.31
CA ASP A 32 15.82 2.62 54.29
C ASP A 32 15.69 1.10 54.63
N LEU A 33 14.60 0.45 54.19
CA LEU A 33 14.23 -0.91 54.58
C LEU A 33 13.90 -1.81 53.38
N SER A 34 14.79 -2.74 53.08
CA SER A 34 14.54 -3.89 52.20
C SER A 34 13.66 -4.95 52.86
N MET A 35 12.81 -5.64 52.08
CA MET A 35 12.01 -6.80 52.52
C MET A 35 12.28 -8.04 51.62
N PRO A 36 12.12 -9.29 52.13
CA PRO A 36 12.80 -10.47 51.58
C PRO A 36 11.78 -11.58 51.12
N PRO A 37 11.96 -12.89 51.38
CA PRO A 37 12.66 -13.82 50.49
C PRO A 37 11.87 -15.10 50.13
N THR A 38 12.49 -16.00 49.34
CA THR A 38 12.24 -17.46 49.37
C THR A 38 13.52 -18.24 49.12
N SER A 39 13.80 -19.25 49.96
CA SER A 39 14.96 -20.16 49.98
C SER A 39 14.74 -21.47 49.19
N ASP A 40 15.74 -22.33 48.92
CA ASP A 40 17.18 -22.11 48.61
C ASP A 40 17.69 -23.09 47.51
N GLU A 41 18.38 -24.24 47.67
CA GLU A 41 19.00 -24.99 48.80
C GLU A 41 19.97 -26.10 48.24
N GLU A 42 20.93 -26.60 49.03
CA GLU A 42 21.91 -27.71 48.78
C GLU A 42 22.98 -27.58 47.63
N MET A 43 24.29 -27.91 47.80
CA MET A 43 25.11 -28.27 48.98
C MET A 43 26.63 -28.08 48.70
N ASP A 44 27.42 -27.73 49.73
CA ASP A 44 28.86 -27.98 50.05
C ASP A 44 29.99 -27.79 48.99
N ASP A 45 31.25 -27.43 49.31
CA ASP A 45 32.00 -27.19 50.57
C ASP A 45 32.90 -25.93 50.37
N ALA A 46 33.01 -24.96 51.29
CA ALA A 46 33.88 -24.91 52.48
C ALA A 46 35.41 -24.84 52.18
N ILE A 47 36.25 -24.00 52.82
CA ILE A 47 36.04 -23.01 53.91
C ILE A 47 37.14 -21.91 53.86
N ASP A 48 36.90 -20.79 54.54
CA ASP A 48 37.75 -19.65 55.03
C ASP A 48 39.28 -19.59 54.75
N ASP A 49 39.95 -18.42 54.79
CA ASP A 49 39.79 -17.32 55.75
C ASP A 49 40.26 -15.95 55.23
N ALA A 50 39.84 -14.87 55.89
CA ALA A 50 40.15 -13.50 55.49
C ALA A 50 40.40 -12.55 56.69
N ASP A 51 41.66 -12.16 56.89
CA ASP A 51 42.01 -10.73 57.06
C ASP A 51 43.50 -10.44 56.79
N GLY A 52 43.85 -9.18 56.52
CA GLY A 52 45.15 -8.76 56.02
C GLY A 52 46.19 -8.40 57.09
N ARG A 53 47.37 -9.04 57.05
CA ARG A 53 48.62 -8.48 57.62
C ARG A 53 49.80 -8.63 56.67
N ILE A 54 50.23 -7.51 56.08
CA ILE A 54 51.42 -7.42 55.24
C ILE A 54 52.67 -7.37 56.13
N PHE A 55 53.52 -8.40 56.05
CA PHE A 55 54.89 -8.38 56.60
C PHE A 55 55.90 -8.64 55.48
N THR A 56 56.37 -7.55 54.84
CA THR A 56 57.50 -7.60 53.90
C THR A 56 58.82 -7.26 54.63
N PRO A 57 59.92 -8.01 54.38
CA PRO A 57 61.14 -7.93 55.18
C PRO A 57 62.00 -6.66 54.95
N PRO A 58 63.03 -6.41 55.80
CA PRO A 58 63.72 -5.12 55.88
C PRO A 58 64.44 -4.62 54.59
N PRO A 59 64.66 -3.29 54.44
CA PRO A 59 64.90 -2.65 53.15
C PRO A 59 66.17 -3.04 52.38
N HIS A 60 67.14 -3.70 53.01
CA HIS A 60 68.45 -3.97 52.39
C HIS A 60 68.41 -5.09 51.33
N ILE A 61 67.36 -5.92 51.30
CA ILE A 61 67.23 -7.04 50.34
C ILE A 61 66.53 -6.56 49.05
N ALA A 62 65.49 -5.73 49.17
CA ALA A 62 64.77 -5.18 48.02
C ALA A 62 65.66 -4.29 47.11
N ALA A 63 66.68 -3.66 47.69
CA ALA A 63 67.58 -2.73 47.00
C ALA A 63 68.46 -3.35 45.90
N ARG A 64 68.46 -4.68 45.72
CA ARG A 64 69.29 -5.37 44.70
C ARG A 64 68.65 -5.55 43.33
N PHE A 65 67.32 -5.44 43.19
CA PHE A 65 66.61 -5.82 41.95
C PHE A 65 66.02 -4.67 41.13
N TYR A 66 65.93 -3.46 41.67
CA TYR A 66 65.51 -2.28 40.90
C TYR A 66 66.33 -1.03 41.23
N ARG A 67 67.06 -0.50 40.23
CA ARG A 67 67.50 0.89 40.18
C ARG A 67 67.43 1.42 38.74
N PRO A 68 66.48 2.32 38.40
CA PRO A 68 66.25 2.75 37.02
C PRO A 68 66.75 4.17 36.70
N SER A 69 66.94 4.45 35.40
CA SER A 69 67.02 5.81 34.79
C SER A 69 68.24 6.67 35.19
N GLN A 70 68.62 7.78 34.54
CA GLN A 70 68.04 8.62 33.46
C GLN A 70 69.14 8.90 32.37
N ALA A 71 69.05 9.77 31.35
CA ALA A 71 68.09 10.83 30.99
C ALA A 71 68.07 11.18 29.48
N ARG A 72 67.05 11.98 29.11
CA ARG A 72 66.90 12.86 27.92
C ARG A 72 68.15 13.17 27.07
N ARG A 73 67.94 13.29 25.75
CA ARG A 73 68.03 14.60 25.05
C ARG A 73 67.19 14.66 23.77
N LYS A 74 67.12 15.86 23.18
CA LYS A 74 66.18 16.32 22.13
C LYS A 74 66.92 16.57 20.81
N ASP A 75 66.15 16.62 19.72
CA ASP A 75 66.32 17.38 18.48
C ASP A 75 67.72 17.60 17.87
N SER A 76 67.95 17.08 16.65
CA SER A 76 68.51 17.84 15.50
C SER A 76 68.60 16.96 14.24
N ALA A 77 68.80 17.58 13.07
CA ALA A 77 68.78 16.94 11.75
C ALA A 77 70.11 17.07 10.98
N ALA A 78 70.11 16.54 9.75
CA ALA A 78 71.07 16.75 8.65
C ALA A 78 72.37 15.93 8.61
N SER A 79 72.95 15.92 7.40
CA SER A 79 74.16 15.22 6.91
C SER A 79 74.04 13.67 6.82
N SER A 80 74.16 12.97 5.67
CA SER A 80 74.93 13.11 4.41
C SER A 80 76.23 12.28 4.37
N ARG A 81 76.38 11.53 3.26
CA ARG A 81 77.59 10.91 2.65
C ARG A 81 78.18 9.61 3.25
N ARG A 82 78.03 8.57 2.41
CA ARG A 82 79.10 7.73 1.80
C ARG A 82 79.92 6.76 2.67
N ASN A 83 79.98 5.53 2.13
CA ASN A 83 81.14 4.62 2.10
C ASN A 83 81.58 4.03 3.44
N SER A 84 82.42 2.99 3.52
CA SER A 84 82.76 1.77 2.74
C SER A 84 83.92 1.11 3.51
N ILE A 85 84.33 -0.12 3.16
CA ILE A 85 85.57 -0.79 3.62
C ILE A 85 85.66 -1.05 5.16
N SER A 86 86.52 -1.93 5.69
CA SER A 86 87.03 -3.25 5.27
C SER A 86 87.73 -3.89 6.49
N SER A 87 88.13 -5.17 6.36
CA SER A 87 89.22 -5.81 7.12
C SER A 87 88.92 -6.16 8.61
N VAL A 88 89.67 -7.04 9.28
CA VAL A 88 90.91 -7.76 8.87
C VAL A 88 90.99 -9.18 9.49
N HIS A 89 91.19 -10.19 8.62
CA HIS A 89 91.97 -11.42 8.88
C HIS A 89 91.42 -12.45 9.92
N SER A 90 91.81 -13.73 9.94
CA SER A 90 92.99 -14.38 9.35
C SER A 90 92.69 -15.66 8.55
N ARG A 91 93.54 -15.94 7.55
CA ARG A 91 93.71 -17.26 6.92
C ARG A 91 94.78 -18.06 7.65
N CYS A 92 94.72 -19.39 7.57
CA CYS A 92 95.92 -20.20 7.30
C CYS A 92 95.53 -21.55 6.68
N SER A 93 96.40 -22.11 5.86
CA SER A 93 96.17 -23.30 5.04
C SER A 93 97.19 -24.39 5.39
N SER A 94 96.89 -25.67 5.10
CA SER A 94 97.82 -26.57 4.40
C SER A 94 97.14 -27.91 4.02
N THR A 95 97.84 -28.74 3.25
CA THR A 95 97.33 -29.92 2.54
C THR A 95 98.16 -31.20 2.76
N GLN A 96 97.61 -32.33 2.31
CA GLN A 96 98.30 -33.56 1.87
C GLN A 96 98.87 -34.58 2.89
N THR A 97 98.16 -35.72 2.96
CA THR A 97 98.62 -37.13 2.78
C THR A 97 99.66 -37.84 3.67
N PHE A 98 99.30 -39.12 3.96
CA PHE A 98 100.12 -40.32 4.25
C PHE A 98 100.75 -40.60 5.64
N ASN A 99 100.05 -41.52 6.34
CA ASN A 99 100.52 -42.77 6.96
C ASN A 99 101.21 -42.88 8.35
N ARG A 100 100.82 -43.99 9.02
CA ARG A 100 101.39 -44.74 10.16
C ARG A 100 101.41 -44.17 11.61
N HIS A 101 100.69 -44.92 12.46
CA HIS A 101 100.86 -45.23 13.90
C HIS A 101 100.97 -44.10 14.95
N GLY A 102 99.97 -44.05 15.86
CA GLY A 102 100.05 -43.33 17.14
C GLY A 102 98.68 -42.96 17.73
N ALA A 103 98.30 -43.63 18.84
CA ALA A 103 97.20 -43.33 19.80
C ALA A 103 95.79 -42.89 19.27
N PRO A 104 94.70 -43.67 19.49
CA PRO A 104 93.38 -43.37 18.91
C PRO A 104 92.45 -42.46 19.73
N GLN A 105 92.61 -42.33 21.06
CA GLN A 105 91.57 -41.72 21.92
C GLN A 105 91.44 -40.18 21.84
N SER A 106 92.55 -39.44 21.86
CA SER A 106 92.51 -37.96 21.92
C SER A 106 91.83 -37.33 20.69
N LYS A 107 92.02 -37.92 19.51
CA LYS A 107 91.37 -37.49 18.26
C LYS A 107 89.86 -37.74 18.28
N GLN A 108 89.39 -38.83 18.88
CA GLN A 108 87.96 -39.11 19.05
C GLN A 108 87.31 -38.10 20.01
N ILE A 109 87.94 -37.78 21.15
CA ILE A 109 87.45 -36.76 22.09
C ILE A 109 87.38 -35.39 21.38
N ALA A 110 88.44 -34.97 20.69
CA ALA A 110 88.47 -33.72 19.93
C ALA A 110 87.49 -33.70 18.73
N GLN A 111 87.09 -34.85 18.19
CA GLN A 111 86.04 -34.95 17.17
C GLN A 111 84.65 -34.86 17.81
N HIS A 112 84.44 -35.50 18.98
CA HIS A 112 83.18 -35.44 19.71
C HIS A 112 82.89 -34.02 20.22
N LEU A 113 83.88 -33.30 20.74
CA LEU A 113 83.75 -31.90 21.16
C LEU A 113 83.44 -30.93 20.00
N ARG A 114 83.96 -31.21 18.80
CA ARG A 114 83.60 -30.48 17.57
C ARG A 114 82.20 -30.86 17.05
N ARG A 115 81.74 -32.09 17.31
CA ARG A 115 80.36 -32.51 17.03
C ARG A 115 79.37 -31.89 18.01
N THR A 116 79.67 -31.81 19.30
CA THR A 116 78.79 -31.18 20.30
C THR A 116 78.68 -29.68 20.05
N SER A 117 79.79 -28.96 19.87
CA SER A 117 79.75 -27.52 19.57
C SER A 117 78.99 -27.18 18.27
N PHE A 118 79.12 -28.00 17.21
CA PHE A 118 78.30 -27.83 16.00
C PHE A 118 76.80 -28.12 16.23
N LEU A 119 76.47 -29.09 17.09
CA LEU A 119 75.09 -29.36 17.49
C LEU A 119 74.51 -28.27 18.40
N GLU A 120 75.32 -27.66 19.26
CA GLU A 120 74.96 -26.54 20.13
C GLU A 120 74.73 -25.26 19.32
N ASP A 121 75.64 -24.94 18.39
CA ASP A 121 75.49 -23.85 17.40
C ASP A 121 74.25 -24.06 16.49
N ARG A 122 73.98 -25.30 16.07
CA ARG A 122 72.72 -25.64 15.38
C ARG A 122 71.49 -25.51 16.30
N LYS A 123 71.59 -25.86 17.58
CA LYS A 123 70.51 -25.73 18.57
C LYS A 123 70.20 -24.26 18.87
N ALA A 124 71.22 -23.41 18.99
CA ALA A 124 71.09 -21.96 19.14
C ALA A 124 70.33 -21.35 17.95
N ARG A 125 70.78 -21.61 16.71
CA ARG A 125 70.08 -21.12 15.50
C ARG A 125 68.65 -21.66 15.33
N LEU A 126 68.30 -22.78 15.95
CA LEU A 126 66.91 -23.28 15.99
C LEU A 126 66.10 -22.59 17.10
N ALA A 127 66.70 -22.29 18.26
CA ALA A 127 66.10 -21.49 19.31
C ALA A 127 65.82 -20.05 18.84
N ASP A 128 66.74 -19.42 18.10
CA ASP A 128 66.54 -18.09 17.50
C ASP A 128 65.34 -18.06 16.54
N ARG A 129 65.18 -19.12 15.72
CA ARG A 129 64.02 -19.27 14.83
C ARG A 129 62.72 -19.47 15.60
N ALA A 130 62.73 -20.22 16.70
CA ALA A 130 61.58 -20.39 17.57
C ALA A 130 61.20 -19.07 18.29
N ALA A 131 62.18 -18.35 18.82
CA ALA A 131 61.99 -17.02 19.41
C ALA A 131 61.48 -16.00 18.39
N HIS A 132 61.93 -16.05 17.13
CA HIS A 132 61.39 -15.25 16.05
C HIS A 132 59.95 -15.63 15.70
N ALA A 133 59.62 -16.93 15.66
CA ALA A 133 58.26 -17.40 15.43
C ALA A 133 57.30 -16.91 16.53
N GLU A 134 57.69 -17.01 17.81
CA GLU A 134 56.94 -16.43 18.93
C GLU A 134 56.81 -14.90 18.83
N LYS A 135 57.89 -14.20 18.46
CA LYS A 135 57.84 -12.74 18.25
C LYS A 135 56.87 -12.34 17.13
N VAL A 136 56.77 -13.14 16.06
CA VAL A 136 55.78 -12.96 14.99
C VAL A 136 54.37 -13.32 15.47
N ARG A 137 54.19 -14.41 16.22
CA ARG A 137 52.90 -14.81 16.83
C ARG A 137 52.35 -13.73 17.76
N LEU A 138 53.20 -13.17 18.63
CA LEU A 138 52.85 -12.07 19.53
C LEU A 138 52.54 -10.78 18.77
N ARG A 139 53.32 -10.43 17.73
CA ARG A 139 53.02 -9.28 16.87
C ARG A 139 51.68 -9.45 16.13
N ALA A 140 51.39 -10.65 15.62
CA ALA A 140 50.11 -10.95 14.97
C ALA A 140 48.94 -10.92 15.96
N ALA A 141 49.14 -11.40 17.20
CA ALA A 141 48.15 -11.30 18.26
C ALA A 141 47.86 -9.84 18.65
N MET A 142 48.91 -8.99 18.78
CA MET A 142 48.75 -7.56 19.02
C MET A 142 48.05 -6.85 17.84
N ALA A 143 48.42 -7.14 16.60
CA ALA A 143 47.75 -6.58 15.42
C ALA A 143 46.25 -7.00 15.35
N LYS A 144 45.93 -8.23 15.75
CA LYS A 144 44.54 -8.71 15.83
C LYS A 144 43.77 -8.12 17.03
N ALA A 145 44.45 -7.80 18.12
CA ALA A 145 43.85 -7.10 19.27
C ALA A 145 43.55 -5.62 18.93
N ASN A 146 44.46 -4.92 18.27
CA ASN A 146 44.29 -3.53 17.84
C ASN A 146 43.16 -3.34 16.80
N HIS A 147 42.67 -4.41 16.16
CA HIS A 147 41.49 -4.34 15.29
C HIS A 147 40.16 -4.53 16.05
N ARG A 148 40.20 -4.67 17.39
CA ARG A 148 39.05 -4.86 18.27
C ARG A 148 38.85 -3.64 19.19
N ASP A 149 38.90 -2.44 18.61
CA ASP A 149 38.57 -1.18 19.29
C ASP A 149 37.11 -1.19 19.76
N THR A 150 36.88 -1.52 21.04
CA THR A 150 35.54 -1.54 21.63
C THR A 150 34.96 -0.12 21.70
N SER A 151 35.82 0.89 21.82
CA SER A 151 35.49 2.32 21.76
C SER A 151 34.65 2.71 20.54
N LEU A 152 34.92 2.17 19.34
CA LEU A 152 34.12 2.44 18.14
C LEU A 152 32.74 1.76 18.18
N SER A 153 32.57 0.69 18.96
CA SER A 153 31.26 0.07 19.22
C SER A 153 30.51 0.81 20.32
N GLU A 154 31.21 1.30 21.34
CA GLU A 154 30.67 2.11 22.45
C GLU A 154 30.21 3.48 21.95
N GLU A 155 31.00 4.17 21.12
CA GLU A 155 30.63 5.44 20.47
C GLU A 155 29.38 5.28 19.59
N ARG A 156 29.29 4.19 18.82
CA ARG A 156 28.08 3.87 18.03
C ARG A 156 26.87 3.55 18.91
N ALA A 157 27.06 2.87 20.04
CA ALA A 157 26.00 2.59 21.00
C ALA A 157 25.48 3.89 21.65
N LEU A 158 26.38 4.78 22.07
CA LEU A 158 26.05 6.10 22.61
C LEU A 158 25.37 6.99 21.57
N ALA A 159 25.83 6.99 20.32
CA ALA A 159 25.16 7.70 19.23
C ALA A 159 23.74 7.16 18.96
N ALA A 160 23.56 5.84 19.00
CA ALA A 160 22.25 5.20 18.86
C ALA A 160 21.33 5.48 20.07
N GLN A 161 21.87 5.56 21.29
CA GLN A 161 21.15 5.98 22.48
C GLN A 161 20.68 7.43 22.35
N GLN A 162 21.57 8.37 22.03
CA GLN A 162 21.21 9.77 21.82
C GLN A 162 20.19 9.96 20.69
N ALA A 163 20.24 9.14 19.63
CA ALA A 163 19.23 9.16 18.58
C ALA A 163 17.86 8.68 19.10
N ARG A 164 17.81 7.61 19.92
CA ARG A 164 16.57 7.18 20.58
C ARG A 164 16.02 8.25 21.53
N GLU A 165 16.88 8.86 22.35
CA GLU A 165 16.51 9.91 23.30
C GLU A 165 15.97 11.16 22.59
N ARG A 166 16.59 11.59 21.48
CA ARG A 166 16.06 12.69 20.63
C ARG A 166 14.69 12.35 20.06
N ASN A 167 14.51 11.15 19.49
CA ASN A 167 13.23 10.73 18.91
C ASN A 167 12.14 10.60 19.99
N LEU A 168 12.48 10.11 21.18
CA LEU A 168 11.55 10.06 22.33
C LEU A 168 11.20 11.47 22.83
N ALA A 169 12.17 12.39 22.89
CA ALA A 169 11.91 13.79 23.24
C ALA A 169 11.02 14.50 22.21
N GLU A 170 11.19 14.23 20.91
CA GLU A 170 10.31 14.75 19.85
C GLU A 170 8.88 14.19 19.97
N ILE A 171 8.74 12.89 20.22
CA ILE A 171 7.42 12.26 20.49
C ILE A 171 6.78 12.89 21.74
N VAL A 172 7.52 13.04 22.85
CA VAL A 172 7.02 13.69 24.07
C VAL A 172 6.62 15.15 23.82
N ALA A 173 7.38 15.90 23.02
CA ALA A 173 7.05 17.27 22.64
C ALA A 173 5.77 17.33 21.77
N SER A 174 5.60 16.41 20.83
CA SER A 174 4.37 16.32 20.01
C SER A 174 3.14 15.99 20.86
N CYS A 175 3.24 14.99 21.76
CA CYS A 175 2.20 14.65 22.73
C CYS A 175 1.91 15.82 23.69
N ALA A 176 2.91 16.59 24.10
CA ALA A 176 2.72 17.76 24.96
C ALA A 176 1.94 18.87 24.24
N GLU A 177 2.24 19.16 22.96
CA GLU A 177 1.45 20.10 22.16
C GLU A 177 0.03 19.58 21.86
N GLU A 178 -0.16 18.28 21.67
CA GLU A 178 -1.51 17.68 21.54
C GLU A 178 -2.32 17.80 22.84
N VAL A 179 -1.73 17.49 24.00
CA VAL A 179 -2.37 17.68 25.32
C VAL A 179 -2.67 19.16 25.60
N LYS A 180 -1.78 20.07 25.19
CA LYS A 180 -1.97 21.52 25.27
C LYS A 180 -3.12 22.00 24.38
N ARG A 181 -3.25 21.49 23.16
CA ARG A 181 -4.42 21.73 22.28
C ARG A 181 -5.70 21.17 22.89
N ALA A 182 -5.67 19.97 23.43
CA ALA A 182 -6.82 19.36 24.11
C ALA A 182 -7.27 20.18 25.33
N LYS A 183 -6.33 20.72 26.12
CA LYS A 183 -6.61 21.65 27.22
C LYS A 183 -7.24 22.96 26.72
N ALA A 184 -6.71 23.57 25.66
CA ALA A 184 -7.30 24.77 25.07
C ALA A 184 -8.72 24.53 24.51
N VAL A 185 -9.00 23.34 23.96
CA VAL A 185 -10.35 22.93 23.57
C VAL A 185 -11.26 22.75 24.80
N ALA A 186 -10.76 22.15 25.88
CA ALA A 186 -11.52 22.00 27.13
C ALA A 186 -11.83 23.37 27.79
N GLU A 187 -10.89 24.32 27.77
CA GLU A 187 -11.08 25.68 28.25
C GLU A 187 -12.08 26.45 27.39
N THR A 188 -11.94 26.44 26.05
CA THR A 188 -12.93 27.09 25.16
C THR A 188 -14.34 26.46 25.27
N MET A 189 -14.44 25.15 25.58
CA MET A 189 -15.70 24.49 25.94
C MET A 189 -16.22 24.85 27.34
N LYS A 190 -15.37 25.24 28.29
CA LYS A 190 -15.75 25.77 29.61
C LYS A 190 -16.28 27.20 29.47
N ASP A 191 -15.51 28.07 28.82
CA ASP A 191 -15.88 29.43 28.43
C ASP A 191 -17.23 29.49 27.70
N LYS A 192 -17.47 28.61 26.73
CA LYS A 192 -18.75 28.56 26.00
C LYS A 192 -19.93 28.28 26.95
N ARG A 193 -19.81 27.28 27.84
CA ARG A 193 -20.84 26.94 28.83
C ARG A 193 -21.07 28.08 29.83
N GLU A 194 -20.00 28.74 30.28
CA GLU A 194 -20.12 29.91 31.18
C GLU A 194 -20.84 31.08 30.51
N ARG A 195 -20.53 31.38 29.24
CA ARG A 195 -21.24 32.39 28.44
C ARG A 195 -22.71 32.01 28.21
N GLU A 196 -23.03 30.73 28.05
CA GLU A 196 -24.41 30.23 27.92
C GLU A 196 -25.19 30.33 29.24
N LEU A 197 -24.57 30.03 30.38
CA LEU A 197 -25.15 30.24 31.72
C LEU A 197 -25.38 31.73 32.02
N VAL A 198 -24.44 32.62 31.64
CA VAL A 198 -24.61 34.08 31.76
C VAL A 198 -25.77 34.57 30.88
N LYS A 199 -25.88 34.11 29.63
CA LYS A 199 -27.04 34.41 28.76
C LYS A 199 -28.37 33.95 29.36
N LEU A 200 -28.42 32.74 29.92
CA LEU A 200 -29.62 32.23 30.62
C LEU A 200 -29.98 33.08 31.84
N ARG A 201 -28.99 33.52 32.62
CA ARG A 201 -29.21 34.41 33.77
C ARG A 201 -29.79 35.75 33.33
N ILE A 202 -29.23 36.37 32.29
CA ILE A 202 -29.74 37.63 31.71
C ILE A 202 -31.17 37.44 31.18
N GLN A 203 -31.48 36.36 30.46
CA GLN A 203 -32.84 36.09 29.98
C GLN A 203 -33.86 35.89 31.11
N MET A 204 -33.45 35.33 32.25
CA MET A 204 -34.29 35.21 33.44
C MET A 204 -34.49 36.58 34.12
N GLU A 205 -33.45 37.41 34.18
CA GLU A 205 -33.49 38.77 34.71
C GLU A 205 -34.36 39.70 33.83
N GLU A 206 -34.22 39.65 32.51
CA GLU A 206 -35.09 40.33 31.54
C GLU A 206 -36.55 39.92 31.69
N ARG A 207 -36.84 38.62 31.86
CA ARG A 207 -38.22 38.14 32.10
C ARG A 207 -38.78 38.61 33.44
N LEU A 208 -37.95 38.69 34.48
CA LEU A 208 -38.36 39.22 35.79
C LEU A 208 -38.64 40.73 35.69
N ALA A 209 -37.76 41.50 35.04
CA ALA A 209 -37.94 42.93 34.80
C ALA A 209 -39.13 43.24 33.88
N GLU A 210 -39.42 42.40 32.88
CA GLU A 210 -40.60 42.53 32.03
C GLU A 210 -41.90 42.15 32.78
N ALA A 211 -41.85 41.15 33.68
CA ALA A 211 -42.95 40.82 34.58
C ALA A 211 -43.15 41.87 35.70
N GLU A 212 -42.10 42.61 36.07
CA GLU A 212 -42.17 43.76 36.95
C GLU A 212 -42.76 44.97 36.22
N ARG A 213 -42.29 45.32 35.02
CA ARG A 213 -42.92 46.33 34.15
C ARG A 213 -44.40 46.05 33.92
N ARG A 214 -44.81 44.79 33.65
CA ARG A 214 -46.24 44.44 33.53
C ARG A 214 -47.00 44.65 34.85
N ARG A 215 -46.38 44.40 36.01
CA ARG A 215 -46.98 44.72 37.32
C ARG A 215 -47.08 46.23 37.55
N GLU A 216 -46.08 47.02 37.14
CA GLU A 216 -46.12 48.48 37.21
C GLU A 216 -47.13 49.09 36.23
N GLU A 217 -47.22 48.59 35.01
CA GLU A 217 -48.24 48.98 34.03
C GLU A 217 -49.65 48.67 34.53
N LEU A 218 -49.86 47.50 35.16
CA LEU A 218 -51.14 47.16 35.79
C LEU A 218 -51.43 48.04 37.01
N LYS A 219 -50.42 48.34 37.84
CA LYS A 219 -50.51 49.27 38.98
C LYS A 219 -50.85 50.69 38.52
N ASN A 220 -50.22 51.16 37.45
CA ASN A 220 -50.45 52.48 36.84
C ASN A 220 -51.80 52.54 36.11
N ARG A 221 -52.25 51.45 35.48
CA ARG A 221 -53.63 51.29 34.96
C ARG A 221 -54.68 51.26 36.08
N HIS A 222 -54.36 50.70 37.25
CA HIS A 222 -55.24 50.75 38.42
C HIS A 222 -55.24 52.13 39.11
N ALA A 223 -54.11 52.84 39.12
CA ALA A 223 -54.02 54.22 39.63
C ALA A 223 -54.81 55.19 38.75
N THR A 224 -54.63 55.11 37.41
CA THR A 224 -55.38 55.93 36.44
C THR A 224 -56.86 55.57 36.33
N LYS A 225 -57.29 54.38 36.80
CA LYS A 225 -58.71 53.98 36.93
C LYS A 225 -59.34 54.28 38.30
N ARG A 226 -58.81 55.23 39.08
CA ARG A 226 -59.46 55.76 40.30
C ARG A 226 -59.89 57.23 40.17
N ALA A 227 -60.83 57.50 39.27
CA ALA A 227 -61.61 58.74 39.24
C ALA A 227 -63.05 58.44 38.80
N ARG A 228 -64.04 58.75 39.65
CA ARG A 228 -65.46 58.26 39.62
C ARG A 228 -65.54 56.72 39.80
N GLY A 229 -66.45 56.12 40.59
CA GLY A 229 -67.66 56.63 41.26
C GLY A 229 -68.92 56.31 40.41
N GLN A 230 -69.93 55.56 40.87
CA GLN A 230 -70.23 55.01 42.21
C GLN A 230 -70.81 53.56 42.14
N SER A 231 -70.94 52.94 43.33
CA SER A 231 -71.92 51.92 43.81
C SER A 231 -73.01 51.32 42.87
N LEU A 232 -73.53 50.09 43.03
CA LEU A 232 -73.96 49.36 44.26
C LEU A 232 -73.91 47.81 44.11
N VAL A 233 -73.99 47.08 45.24
CA VAL A 233 -74.64 45.75 45.48
C VAL A 233 -74.53 44.68 44.35
N SER A 234 -73.71 43.63 44.44
CA SER A 234 -73.71 42.49 45.40
C SER A 234 -74.90 41.51 45.29
N ARG A 235 -74.66 40.32 44.70
CA ARG A 235 -75.21 39.04 45.20
C ARG A 235 -74.21 37.89 44.93
N LYS A 236 -74.39 36.80 45.68
CA LYS A 236 -73.51 35.64 45.87
C LYS A 236 -74.12 34.37 45.25
N THR A 237 -73.39 33.25 45.32
CA THR A 237 -73.83 31.82 45.19
C THR A 237 -74.22 31.33 43.79
N THR A 238 -73.92 30.09 43.35
CA THR A 238 -73.03 29.02 43.88
C THR A 238 -72.74 28.01 42.73
N GLU A 239 -71.86 27.03 42.97
CA GLU A 239 -71.66 25.79 42.20
C GLU A 239 -73.02 25.09 41.82
N THR A 240 -73.15 24.19 40.85
CA THR A 240 -72.31 23.01 40.52
C THR A 240 -72.44 22.55 39.04
N SER A 241 -71.59 21.57 38.70
CA SER A 241 -71.47 20.79 37.46
C SER A 241 -72.73 20.06 36.93
N SER A 242 -72.85 19.96 35.59
CA SER A 242 -72.88 18.66 34.87
C SER A 242 -72.78 18.81 33.33
N ASN A 243 -72.15 17.82 32.68
CA ASN A 243 -72.23 17.52 31.24
C ASN A 243 -73.46 16.61 30.95
N PRO A 244 -73.81 16.30 29.69
CA PRO A 244 -73.62 17.03 28.42
C PRO A 244 -74.98 17.36 27.75
N ALA A 245 -74.96 17.86 26.51
CA ALA A 245 -76.16 17.96 25.67
C ALA A 245 -76.28 16.75 24.72
N ASP A 246 -77.50 16.37 24.35
CA ASP A 246 -77.80 15.61 23.13
C ASP A 246 -79.21 15.95 22.61
N THR A 247 -79.32 16.12 21.29
CA THR A 247 -80.52 16.09 20.40
C THR A 247 -81.81 16.89 20.71
N ASP A 248 -82.14 17.74 19.73
CA ASP A 248 -83.43 17.81 19.00
C ASP A 248 -84.66 18.54 19.60
N ALA A 249 -84.81 19.80 19.15
CA ALA A 249 -85.77 20.20 18.07
C ALA A 249 -86.84 21.28 18.38
N ASP A 250 -87.14 22.01 17.29
CA ASP A 250 -88.35 22.76 16.93
C ASP A 250 -88.80 24.07 17.65
N VAL A 251 -88.94 25.12 16.81
CA VAL A 251 -90.11 26.03 16.71
C VAL A 251 -90.32 27.07 17.86
N ASP A 252 -90.39 28.39 17.63
CA ASP A 252 -90.34 29.19 16.39
C ASP A 252 -90.14 30.71 16.62
N VAL A 253 -90.07 31.48 15.51
CA VAL A 253 -90.54 32.88 15.33
C VAL A 253 -89.79 34.09 15.97
N ASP A 254 -89.26 34.92 15.05
CA ASP A 254 -89.19 36.40 14.94
C ASP A 254 -88.75 37.32 16.12
N ALA A 255 -87.73 38.17 15.86
CA ALA A 255 -87.95 39.57 15.43
C ALA A 255 -86.63 40.35 15.19
N ASP A 256 -86.66 41.33 14.29
CA ASP A 256 -85.49 42.09 13.81
C ASP A 256 -84.82 43.04 14.83
N ALA A 257 -83.51 43.24 14.68
CA ALA A 257 -82.81 44.46 15.09
C ALA A 257 -81.59 44.72 14.19
N ASP A 258 -81.55 45.90 13.57
CA ASP A 258 -80.61 46.25 12.51
C ASP A 258 -79.20 46.66 13.00
N ALA A 259 -78.30 46.82 12.02
CA ALA A 259 -76.89 47.18 12.15
C ALA A 259 -76.50 48.29 13.15
N ASP A 260 -75.32 48.15 13.76
CA ASP A 260 -74.49 49.31 14.13
C ASP A 260 -73.00 49.07 13.77
N ALA A 261 -72.62 49.56 12.59
CA ALA A 261 -71.27 49.40 12.02
C ALA A 261 -70.37 50.59 12.40
N SER A 262 -69.97 50.67 13.68
CA SER A 262 -69.08 51.72 14.18
C SER A 262 -67.80 51.82 13.31
N PRO A 263 -67.48 52.99 12.72
CA PRO A 263 -66.39 53.12 11.75
C PRO A 263 -65.04 52.86 12.42
N LEU A 264 -64.17 52.09 11.77
CA LEU A 264 -62.83 51.84 12.27
C LEU A 264 -62.03 53.16 12.33
N SER A 265 -61.29 53.36 13.42
CA SER A 265 -60.27 54.41 13.50
C SER A 265 -59.35 54.36 12.28
N GLU A 266 -58.99 55.51 11.73
CA GLU A 266 -58.07 55.60 10.58
C GLU A 266 -56.74 54.87 10.86
N THR A 267 -56.25 54.91 12.11
CA THR A 267 -55.07 54.16 12.57
C THR A 267 -55.24 52.65 12.43
N ASP A 268 -56.43 52.14 12.72
CA ASP A 268 -56.73 50.71 12.81
C ASP A 268 -57.10 50.16 11.44
N ALA A 269 -57.80 50.96 10.63
CA ALA A 269 -57.97 50.74 9.20
C ALA A 269 -56.61 50.69 8.51
N ALA A 270 -55.74 51.67 8.72
CA ALA A 270 -54.38 51.70 8.18
C ALA A 270 -53.53 50.52 8.68
N ALA A 271 -53.61 50.14 9.96
CA ALA A 271 -52.89 48.98 10.49
C ALA A 271 -53.38 47.66 9.87
N ARG A 272 -54.69 47.46 9.73
CA ARG A 272 -55.27 46.27 9.08
C ARG A 272 -54.93 46.22 7.59
N LEU A 273 -55.03 47.34 6.88
CA LEU A 273 -54.64 47.47 5.46
C LEU A 273 -53.14 47.20 5.27
N GLN A 274 -52.27 47.77 6.11
CA GLN A 274 -50.83 47.49 6.07
C GLN A 274 -50.50 46.03 6.38
N TRP A 275 -51.19 45.41 7.36
CA TRP A 275 -51.00 44.01 7.72
C TRP A 275 -51.43 43.08 6.58
N TRP A 276 -52.61 43.32 5.99
CA TRP A 276 -53.12 42.61 4.82
C TRP A 276 -52.20 42.79 3.62
N TRP A 277 -51.77 44.02 3.33
CA TRP A 277 -50.83 44.33 2.25
C TRP A 277 -49.47 43.64 2.44
N LYS A 278 -48.91 43.66 3.65
CA LYS A 278 -47.66 42.94 3.99
C LYS A 278 -47.84 41.43 3.84
N SER A 279 -48.98 40.87 4.25
CA SER A 279 -49.31 39.44 4.05
C SER A 279 -49.45 39.08 2.57
N HIS A 280 -50.18 39.89 1.79
CA HIS A 280 -50.36 39.73 0.34
C HIS A 280 -49.03 39.84 -0.41
N MET A 281 -48.17 40.81 -0.06
CA MET A 281 -46.86 40.98 -0.68
C MET A 281 -45.90 39.83 -0.35
N ARG A 282 -45.96 39.25 0.86
CA ARG A 282 -45.23 38.01 1.18
C ARG A 282 -45.79 36.80 0.44
N LYS A 283 -47.12 36.64 0.35
CA LYS A 283 -47.76 35.61 -0.50
C LYS A 283 -47.29 35.71 -1.95
N LYS A 284 -47.26 36.92 -2.51
CA LYS A 284 -46.78 37.19 -3.87
C LYS A 284 -45.29 36.90 -4.03
N ALA A 285 -44.46 37.23 -3.03
CA ALA A 285 -43.03 36.89 -3.05
C ALA A 285 -42.78 35.37 -3.04
N VAL A 286 -43.50 34.61 -2.20
CA VAL A 286 -43.45 33.15 -2.16
C VAL A 286 -43.89 32.55 -3.50
N ALA A 287 -45.04 32.97 -4.04
CA ALA A 287 -45.56 32.50 -5.32
C ALA A 287 -44.59 32.78 -6.50
N ASN A 288 -44.02 34.00 -6.55
CA ASN A 288 -43.01 34.37 -7.54
C ASN A 288 -41.71 33.57 -7.41
N PHE A 289 -41.38 33.04 -6.23
CA PHE A 289 -40.21 32.17 -6.08
C PHE A 289 -40.54 30.73 -6.51
N SER A 290 -41.68 30.18 -6.13
CA SER A 290 -42.11 28.84 -6.59
C SER A 290 -42.30 28.75 -8.10
N GLU A 291 -42.70 29.85 -8.76
CA GLU A 291 -42.78 29.93 -10.24
C GLU A 291 -41.41 29.71 -10.94
N LEU A 292 -40.28 29.85 -10.23
CA LEU A 292 -38.95 29.64 -10.82
C LEU A 292 -38.55 28.16 -10.97
N GLY A 293 -39.27 27.22 -10.36
CA GLY A 293 -38.96 25.79 -10.44
C GLY A 293 -37.63 25.36 -9.79
N LEU A 294 -36.94 26.27 -9.07
CA LEU A 294 -35.64 26.02 -8.44
C LEU A 294 -35.74 25.02 -7.28
N THR A 295 -35.57 23.74 -7.59
CA THR A 295 -35.43 22.62 -6.64
C THR A 295 -34.08 21.93 -6.82
N ILE A 296 -33.60 21.24 -5.78
CA ILE A 296 -32.30 20.53 -5.82
C ILE A 296 -32.30 19.42 -6.90
N GLU A 297 -33.44 18.75 -7.11
CA GLU A 297 -33.61 17.72 -8.14
C GLU A 297 -33.70 18.34 -9.55
N GLY A 298 -34.51 19.38 -9.74
CA GLY A 298 -34.65 20.05 -11.04
C GLY A 298 -33.35 20.64 -11.56
N VAL A 299 -32.53 21.23 -10.68
CA VAL A 299 -31.21 21.78 -11.04
C VAL A 299 -30.20 20.67 -11.41
N ARG A 300 -30.38 19.44 -10.90
CA ARG A 300 -29.50 18.31 -11.22
C ARG A 300 -29.78 17.70 -12.59
N ASP A 301 -31.02 17.75 -13.04
CA ASP A 301 -31.47 17.13 -14.29
C ASP A 301 -31.35 18.06 -15.52
N THR A 302 -31.22 19.38 -15.31
CA THR A 302 -30.85 20.38 -16.33
C THR A 302 -29.35 20.41 -16.62
N SER A 303 -28.90 21.01 -17.73
CA SER A 303 -27.46 21.16 -18.00
C SER A 303 -26.84 22.36 -17.26
N PHE A 304 -25.54 22.26 -16.95
CA PHE A 304 -24.80 23.26 -16.16
C PHE A 304 -24.84 24.67 -16.77
N ASP A 305 -24.73 24.80 -18.10
CA ASP A 305 -24.73 26.09 -18.78
C ASP A 305 -26.12 26.76 -18.76
N GLU A 306 -27.19 25.97 -18.93
CA GLU A 306 -28.58 26.44 -18.80
C GLU A 306 -28.89 26.90 -17.36
N VAL A 307 -28.42 26.16 -16.36
CA VAL A 307 -28.52 26.55 -14.94
C VAL A 307 -27.75 27.85 -14.68
N LEU A 308 -26.53 27.97 -15.23
CA LEU A 308 -25.69 29.15 -15.04
C LEU A 308 -26.31 30.40 -15.70
N GLU A 309 -26.90 30.27 -16.89
CA GLU A 309 -27.67 31.35 -17.52
C GLU A 309 -28.90 31.71 -16.67
N LEU A 310 -29.70 30.73 -16.25
CA LEU A 310 -30.91 30.92 -15.44
C LEU A 310 -30.60 31.64 -14.12
N LEU A 311 -29.57 31.22 -13.39
CA LEU A 311 -29.12 31.85 -12.14
C LEU A 311 -28.47 33.23 -12.38
N GLY A 312 -27.98 33.50 -13.59
CA GLY A 312 -27.51 34.80 -14.03
C GLY A 312 -28.63 35.82 -14.28
N GLN A 313 -29.88 35.39 -14.51
CA GLN A 313 -30.98 36.28 -14.83
C GLN A 313 -31.34 37.21 -13.66
N GLU A 314 -31.42 38.52 -13.93
CA GLU A 314 -31.81 39.54 -12.94
C GLU A 314 -33.18 39.22 -12.28
N LYS A 315 -34.12 38.66 -13.05
CA LYS A 315 -35.44 38.21 -12.56
C LYS A 315 -35.30 37.20 -11.42
N VAL A 316 -34.37 36.24 -11.53
CA VAL A 316 -34.09 35.23 -10.50
C VAL A 316 -33.44 35.89 -9.30
N LEU A 317 -32.38 36.70 -9.49
CA LEU A 317 -31.70 37.42 -8.41
C LEU A 317 -32.68 38.26 -7.57
N VAL A 318 -33.54 39.05 -8.21
CA VAL A 318 -34.50 39.95 -7.54
C VAL A 318 -35.65 39.18 -6.86
N ARG A 319 -36.06 38.01 -7.39
CA ARG A 319 -37.03 37.12 -6.72
C ARG A 319 -36.39 36.45 -5.49
N THR A 320 -35.16 35.95 -5.60
CA THR A 320 -34.40 35.32 -4.53
C THR A 320 -34.09 36.30 -3.39
N ALA A 321 -33.67 37.53 -3.69
CA ALA A 321 -33.46 38.59 -2.70
C ALA A 321 -34.72 38.82 -1.84
N ARG A 322 -35.90 38.90 -2.48
CA ARG A 322 -37.18 39.15 -1.80
C ARG A 322 -37.58 38.01 -0.85
N ILE A 323 -37.30 36.76 -1.18
CA ILE A 323 -37.64 35.62 -0.30
C ILE A 323 -36.62 35.45 0.83
N LEU A 324 -35.31 35.61 0.57
CA LEU A 324 -34.27 35.57 1.60
C LEU A 324 -34.52 36.62 2.70
N ARG A 325 -34.92 37.84 2.29
CA ARG A 325 -35.29 38.94 3.19
C ARG A 325 -36.50 38.64 4.07
N ILE A 326 -37.43 37.78 3.62
CA ILE A 326 -38.57 37.25 4.40
C ILE A 326 -38.09 36.17 5.36
N CYS A 327 -37.24 35.23 4.89
CA CYS A 327 -36.71 34.13 5.69
C CYS A 327 -35.75 34.60 6.81
N GLY A 328 -35.14 35.79 6.68
CA GLY A 328 -34.38 36.45 7.74
C GLY A 328 -32.98 36.90 7.36
N LEU A 329 -32.47 36.51 6.18
CA LEU A 329 -31.15 36.90 5.70
C LEU A 329 -31.22 38.32 5.11
N GLN A 330 -30.46 39.24 5.69
CA GLN A 330 -30.47 40.68 5.36
C GLN A 330 -29.03 41.22 5.39
N GLU A 331 -28.27 40.97 4.31
CA GLU A 331 -26.89 41.45 4.16
C GLU A 331 -26.89 42.77 3.38
N GLY A 332 -26.88 43.89 4.10
CA GLY A 332 -26.88 45.24 3.52
C GLY A 332 -28.27 45.79 3.15
N ASP A 333 -28.28 47.00 2.59
CA ASP A 333 -29.50 47.70 2.17
C ASP A 333 -30.17 47.07 0.95
N THR A 334 -31.45 47.36 0.76
CA THR A 334 -32.27 46.74 -0.29
C THR A 334 -31.81 47.17 -1.69
N GLY A 335 -31.27 46.23 -2.47
CA GLY A 335 -30.61 46.52 -3.75
C GLY A 335 -29.13 46.90 -3.65
N SER A 336 -28.49 46.78 -2.47
CA SER A 336 -27.04 46.94 -2.34
C SER A 336 -26.27 45.91 -3.17
N VAL A 337 -25.03 46.25 -3.50
CA VAL A 337 -24.03 45.31 -4.02
C VAL A 337 -23.86 44.12 -3.06
N ASP A 338 -23.98 44.36 -1.75
CA ASP A 338 -23.86 43.33 -0.71
C ASP A 338 -25.04 42.35 -0.73
N GLU A 339 -26.29 42.83 -0.81
CA GLU A 339 -27.47 41.97 -0.92
C GLU A 339 -27.38 41.11 -2.20
N MET A 340 -26.89 41.70 -3.29
CA MET A 340 -26.70 41.01 -4.57
C MET A 340 -25.44 40.12 -4.59
N ALA A 341 -24.49 40.27 -3.66
CA ALA A 341 -23.40 39.33 -3.44
C ALA A 341 -23.88 38.14 -2.60
N ALA A 342 -24.65 38.41 -1.55
CA ALA A 342 -25.27 37.41 -0.68
C ALA A 342 -26.21 36.47 -1.44
N VAL A 343 -27.08 37.03 -2.28
CA VAL A 343 -27.96 36.26 -3.18
C VAL A 343 -27.16 35.36 -4.11
N ARG A 344 -26.04 35.83 -4.68
CA ARG A 344 -25.21 34.99 -5.58
C ARG A 344 -24.47 33.89 -4.83
N THR A 345 -24.00 34.13 -3.61
CA THR A 345 -23.42 33.06 -2.78
C THR A 345 -24.50 32.08 -2.29
N PHE A 346 -25.70 32.52 -1.95
CA PHE A 346 -26.81 31.61 -1.67
C PHE A 346 -27.16 30.73 -2.89
N LEU A 347 -27.21 31.31 -4.10
CA LEU A 347 -27.48 30.55 -5.32
C LEU A 347 -26.34 29.62 -5.74
N SER A 348 -25.09 29.88 -5.34
CA SER A 348 -23.99 28.93 -5.59
C SER A 348 -24.15 27.62 -4.80
N ALA A 349 -24.93 27.60 -3.71
CA ALA A 349 -25.27 26.35 -3.03
C ALA A 349 -26.08 25.40 -3.93
N PHE A 350 -26.97 25.91 -4.79
CA PHE A 350 -27.70 25.07 -5.77
C PHE A 350 -26.75 24.50 -6.83
N LEU A 351 -25.83 25.31 -7.36
CA LEU A 351 -24.79 24.84 -8.30
C LEU A 351 -23.89 23.76 -7.69
N ILE A 352 -23.46 23.95 -6.44
CA ILE A 352 -22.59 23.02 -5.70
C ILE A 352 -23.27 21.66 -5.46
N LEU A 353 -24.60 21.62 -5.26
CA LEU A 353 -25.33 20.36 -5.07
C LEU A 353 -25.80 19.70 -6.38
N GLY A 354 -26.20 20.48 -7.38
CA GLY A 354 -26.64 19.97 -8.69
C GLY A 354 -25.49 19.42 -9.53
N HIS A 355 -24.38 20.15 -9.59
CA HIS A 355 -23.23 19.85 -10.45
C HIS A 355 -21.88 19.82 -9.70
N PRO A 356 -21.74 19.06 -8.58
CA PRO A 356 -20.53 19.05 -7.76
C PRO A 356 -19.27 18.65 -8.54
N THR A 357 -19.39 17.80 -9.56
CA THR A 357 -18.29 17.35 -10.43
C THR A 357 -17.79 18.43 -11.40
N GLN A 358 -18.61 19.41 -11.75
CA GLN A 358 -18.24 20.52 -12.65
C GLN A 358 -17.84 21.77 -11.87
N VAL A 359 -18.43 21.98 -10.68
CA VAL A 359 -18.13 23.14 -9.82
C VAL A 359 -16.90 22.93 -8.94
N LEU A 360 -16.60 21.69 -8.50
CA LEU A 360 -15.54 21.41 -7.51
C LEU A 360 -14.36 20.61 -8.07
N SER A 361 -14.26 20.42 -9.38
CA SER A 361 -13.18 19.65 -10.03
C SER A 361 -12.31 20.54 -10.91
N ASN A 362 -10.99 20.42 -10.76
CA ASN A 362 -10.00 21.11 -11.59
C ASN A 362 -9.84 20.49 -13.01
N LYS A 363 -10.79 19.68 -13.48
CA LYS A 363 -10.81 19.14 -14.86
C LYS A 363 -11.74 19.97 -15.74
N ASP A 364 -11.18 20.62 -16.77
CA ASP A 364 -11.89 21.34 -17.84
C ASP A 364 -13.00 20.46 -18.48
N GLY A 365 -14.24 20.63 -18.03
CA GLY A 365 -15.42 19.95 -18.59
C GLY A 365 -15.96 20.63 -19.84
N THR A 366 -15.36 20.34 -21.00
CA THR A 366 -15.88 20.59 -22.36
C THR A 366 -16.37 22.02 -22.70
N GLY A 367 -15.53 22.80 -23.37
CA GLY A 367 -15.94 24.03 -24.07
C GLY A 367 -14.86 24.51 -25.06
N ASN A 368 -15.08 24.28 -26.35
CA ASN A 368 -14.26 24.73 -27.51
C ASN A 368 -12.75 24.95 -27.28
N ARG A 369 -11.94 23.91 -27.53
CA ARG A 369 -10.52 24.10 -27.92
C ARG A 369 -10.40 23.97 -29.43
N GLU A 370 -10.10 25.08 -30.10
CA GLU A 370 -9.78 25.11 -31.53
C GLU A 370 -8.46 24.37 -31.86
N GLN A 371 -8.33 23.98 -33.12
CA GLN A 371 -7.34 23.02 -33.59
C GLN A 371 -6.00 23.68 -33.95
N VAL A 372 -5.11 23.87 -32.97
CA VAL A 372 -3.68 24.17 -33.20
C VAL A 372 -2.83 23.25 -32.32
N GLY A 373 -1.95 22.47 -32.94
CA GLY A 373 -1.18 21.43 -32.24
C GLY A 373 0.08 21.96 -31.55
N LEU A 374 0.22 21.66 -30.25
CA LEU A 374 1.48 21.58 -29.50
C LEU A 374 1.32 20.54 -28.38
N LEU A 375 2.42 19.95 -27.92
CA LEU A 375 2.42 18.77 -27.04
C LEU A 375 2.07 19.10 -25.56
N GLN A 376 1.60 18.08 -24.84
CA GLN A 376 1.03 18.16 -23.48
C GLN A 376 2.03 18.54 -22.38
N PRO A 377 1.54 19.20 -21.31
CA PRO A 377 1.95 18.93 -19.92
C PRO A 377 1.08 17.83 -19.27
N GLN A 378 1.65 17.09 -18.32
CA GLN A 378 1.02 15.93 -17.69
C GLN A 378 -0.09 16.32 -16.67
N PRO A 379 -1.15 15.50 -16.49
CA PRO A 379 -2.08 15.66 -15.37
C PRO A 379 -1.42 15.27 -14.04
N LEU A 380 -1.44 16.17 -13.06
CA LEU A 380 -1.15 15.84 -11.67
C LEU A 380 -2.35 15.12 -11.02
N PRO A 381 -2.14 14.15 -10.11
CA PRO A 381 -3.22 13.37 -9.54
C PRO A 381 -3.93 14.10 -8.39
N SER A 382 -5.24 14.28 -8.49
CA SER A 382 -6.15 14.39 -7.34
C SER A 382 -7.61 14.15 -7.75
N ASN A 383 -8.25 13.18 -7.09
CA ASN A 383 -9.70 13.14 -6.99
C ASN A 383 -10.12 14.18 -5.95
N ASP A 384 -10.25 15.46 -6.35
CA ASP A 384 -10.57 16.56 -5.42
C ASP A 384 -11.87 16.31 -4.62
N LEU A 385 -12.86 15.58 -5.18
CA LEU A 385 -14.07 15.19 -4.45
C LEU A 385 -13.83 14.31 -3.21
N ALA A 386 -12.63 13.73 -3.04
CA ALA A 386 -12.22 13.01 -1.83
C ALA A 386 -11.64 13.93 -0.73
N ASN A 387 -11.48 15.23 -0.99
CA ASN A 387 -10.97 16.21 -0.03
C ASN A 387 -12.03 16.49 1.06
N PRO A 388 -11.74 16.29 2.35
CA PRO A 388 -12.71 16.52 3.42
C PRO A 388 -13.19 17.97 3.50
N GLN A 389 -12.41 18.95 3.02
CA GLN A 389 -12.84 20.36 2.97
C GLN A 389 -13.90 20.62 1.89
N LEU A 390 -13.87 19.86 0.78
CA LEU A 390 -14.89 19.96 -0.27
C LEU A 390 -16.17 19.22 0.15
N GLN A 391 -16.04 18.11 0.88
CA GLN A 391 -17.19 17.40 1.48
C GLN A 391 -17.85 18.22 2.60
N ASP A 392 -17.08 18.95 3.41
CA ASP A 392 -17.58 19.93 4.39
C ASP A 392 -18.34 21.08 3.72
N LEU A 393 -17.84 21.63 2.60
CA LEU A 393 -18.54 22.64 1.80
C LEU A 393 -19.87 22.12 1.24
N VAL A 394 -19.88 20.92 0.64
CA VAL A 394 -21.09 20.27 0.11
C VAL A 394 -22.10 19.99 1.23
N THR A 395 -21.64 19.57 2.40
CA THR A 395 -22.51 19.35 3.58
C THR A 395 -23.15 20.66 4.03
N LYS A 396 -22.39 21.75 4.15
CA LYS A 396 -22.91 23.08 4.53
C LYS A 396 -23.84 23.68 3.48
N ALA A 397 -23.59 23.45 2.19
CA ALA A 397 -24.51 23.83 1.11
C ALA A 397 -25.85 23.08 1.24
N ARG A 398 -25.81 21.79 1.57
CA ARG A 398 -26.99 20.96 1.82
C ARG A 398 -27.77 21.42 3.05
N ASP A 399 -27.09 21.68 4.17
CA ASP A 399 -27.74 22.15 5.41
C ASP A 399 -28.40 23.52 5.22
N LEU A 400 -27.78 24.42 4.44
CA LEU A 400 -28.33 25.72 4.07
C LEU A 400 -29.64 25.57 3.26
N LEU A 401 -29.67 24.71 2.24
CA LEU A 401 -30.85 24.52 1.41
C LEU A 401 -31.96 23.74 2.12
N ILE A 402 -31.64 22.72 2.92
CA ILE A 402 -32.63 22.04 3.79
C ILE A 402 -33.26 23.01 4.79
N SER A 403 -32.47 23.92 5.38
CA SER A 403 -32.97 24.97 6.27
C SER A 403 -33.93 25.92 5.54
N PHE A 404 -33.56 26.34 4.33
CA PHE A 404 -34.41 27.18 3.48
C PHE A 404 -35.72 26.47 3.08
N GLU A 405 -35.68 25.21 2.65
CA GLU A 405 -36.87 24.42 2.29
C GLU A 405 -37.81 24.16 3.48
N ASN A 406 -37.25 23.91 4.68
CA ASN A 406 -38.01 23.79 5.94
C ASN A 406 -38.66 25.12 6.37
N ILE A 407 -38.08 26.28 5.98
CA ILE A 407 -38.74 27.57 6.14
C ILE A 407 -39.84 27.75 5.08
N MET A 408 -39.52 27.52 3.80
CA MET A 408 -40.44 27.70 2.67
C MET A 408 -41.73 26.89 2.80
N SER A 409 -41.61 25.61 3.13
CA SER A 409 -42.76 24.71 3.39
C SER A 409 -43.67 25.17 4.54
N ARG A 410 -43.17 26.04 5.43
CA ARG A 410 -43.95 26.62 6.53
C ARG A 410 -44.54 27.99 6.19
N LEU A 411 -44.13 28.66 5.10
CA LEU A 411 -44.71 29.95 4.69
C LEU A 411 -46.08 29.73 4.05
N THR A 412 -47.13 29.74 4.88
CA THR A 412 -48.50 29.39 4.49
C THR A 412 -49.48 30.52 4.82
N ALA A 413 -50.74 30.39 4.36
CA ALA A 413 -51.79 31.33 4.72
C ALA A 413 -52.00 31.42 6.24
N ALA A 414 -51.86 30.30 6.97
CA ALA A 414 -52.08 30.22 8.41
C ALA A 414 -51.12 31.09 9.26
N ASN A 415 -49.88 31.33 8.79
CA ASN A 415 -48.93 32.25 9.44
C ASN A 415 -48.69 33.54 8.66
N ASN A 416 -49.60 33.90 7.74
CA ASN A 416 -49.49 35.10 6.91
C ASN A 416 -48.15 35.18 6.16
N TYR A 417 -47.62 34.03 5.72
CA TYR A 417 -46.32 33.89 5.06
C TYR A 417 -45.18 34.53 5.86
N THR A 418 -45.14 34.30 7.17
CA THR A 418 -44.13 34.83 8.10
C THR A 418 -43.44 33.68 8.83
N PRO A 419 -42.09 33.56 8.81
CA PRO A 419 -41.41 32.48 9.50
C PRO A 419 -41.51 32.63 11.03
N PRO A 420 -41.63 31.53 11.79
CA PRO A 420 -41.47 31.54 13.24
C PRO A 420 -40.12 32.17 13.66
N PRO A 421 -40.06 32.91 14.78
CA PRO A 421 -38.87 33.68 15.15
C PRO A 421 -37.62 32.81 15.36
N THR A 422 -37.79 31.57 15.84
CA THR A 422 -36.72 30.58 16.02
C THR A 422 -36.12 30.07 14.71
N LEU A 423 -36.90 30.03 13.63
CA LEU A 423 -36.40 29.65 12.30
C LEU A 423 -35.79 30.85 11.57
N ARG A 424 -36.29 32.06 11.84
CA ARG A 424 -35.77 33.32 11.28
C ARG A 424 -34.32 33.61 11.70
N SER A 425 -33.88 33.16 12.87
CA SER A 425 -32.48 33.24 13.31
C SER A 425 -31.59 32.12 12.77
N ALA A 426 -32.15 30.95 12.48
CA ALA A 426 -31.38 29.77 12.06
C ALA A 426 -30.79 29.90 10.64
N LEU A 427 -31.51 30.51 9.69
CA LEU A 427 -31.02 30.64 8.32
C LEU A 427 -29.76 31.54 8.20
N PRO A 428 -29.70 32.74 8.82
CA PRO A 428 -28.48 33.54 8.87
C PRO A 428 -27.28 32.83 9.51
N GLU A 429 -27.48 32.07 10.60
CA GLU A 429 -26.40 31.32 11.26
C GLU A 429 -25.82 30.22 10.35
N ILE A 430 -26.69 29.43 9.72
CA ILE A 430 -26.26 28.36 8.79
C ILE A 430 -25.59 28.96 7.55
N TYR A 431 -26.20 30.00 6.96
CA TYR A 431 -25.62 30.74 5.85
C TYR A 431 -24.21 31.27 6.18
N ALA A 432 -23.99 31.84 7.37
CA ALA A 432 -22.67 32.31 7.78
C ALA A 432 -21.62 31.18 7.83
N THR A 433 -22.00 29.96 8.26
CA THR A 433 -21.06 28.81 8.24
C THR A 433 -20.74 28.34 6.83
N PHE A 434 -21.72 28.33 5.92
CA PHE A 434 -21.53 28.04 4.50
C PHE A 434 -20.68 29.12 3.81
N TYR A 435 -21.00 30.40 4.00
CA TYR A 435 -20.29 31.54 3.41
C TYR A 435 -18.80 31.53 3.73
N ASN A 436 -18.43 31.23 4.99
CA ASN A 436 -17.02 31.10 5.40
C ASN A 436 -16.33 29.90 4.72
N ALA A 437 -17.02 28.75 4.58
CA ALA A 437 -16.48 27.59 3.86
C ALA A 437 -16.32 27.87 2.34
N PHE A 438 -17.29 28.56 1.75
CA PHE A 438 -17.28 28.97 0.34
C PHE A 438 -16.16 29.96 0.03
N LEU A 439 -15.91 30.96 0.90
CA LEU A 439 -14.76 31.86 0.77
C LEU A 439 -13.43 31.11 0.92
N ALA A 440 -13.32 30.19 1.88
CA ALA A 440 -12.11 29.39 2.07
C ALA A 440 -11.80 28.55 0.82
N TRP A 441 -12.81 27.84 0.28
CA TRP A 441 -12.69 27.10 -0.98
C TRP A 441 -12.29 28.00 -2.14
N LYS A 442 -13.00 29.10 -2.39
CA LYS A 442 -12.74 30.06 -3.47
C LYS A 442 -11.33 30.65 -3.39
N SER A 443 -10.80 30.87 -2.18
CA SER A 443 -9.42 31.33 -2.00
C SER A 443 -8.40 30.27 -2.42
N ARG A 444 -8.58 29.02 -1.99
CA ARG A 444 -7.74 27.87 -2.37
C ARG A 444 -7.78 27.62 -3.88
N ASP A 445 -8.96 27.67 -4.48
CA ASP A 445 -9.17 27.53 -5.92
C ASP A 445 -8.37 28.58 -6.71
N SER A 446 -8.50 29.86 -6.32
CA SER A 446 -7.75 30.95 -6.95
C SER A 446 -6.22 30.81 -6.79
N GLU A 447 -5.73 30.25 -5.68
CA GLU A 447 -4.30 29.98 -5.47
C GLU A 447 -3.81 28.75 -6.27
N SER A 448 -4.65 27.72 -6.43
CA SER A 448 -4.40 26.56 -7.31
C SER A 448 -4.29 26.97 -8.77
N LEU A 449 -5.24 27.78 -9.26
CA LEU A 449 -5.22 28.34 -10.61
C LEU A 449 -3.97 29.21 -10.83
N VAL A 450 -3.62 30.08 -9.87
CA VAL A 450 -2.36 30.85 -9.92
C VAL A 450 -1.13 29.94 -9.96
N GLN A 451 -1.11 28.84 -9.21
CA GLN A 451 0.00 27.87 -9.22
C GLN A 451 0.13 27.15 -10.58
N LEU A 452 -0.97 26.76 -11.21
CA LEU A 452 -0.97 26.18 -12.57
C LEU A 452 -0.45 27.18 -13.60
N MET A 453 -0.88 28.44 -13.52
CA MET A 453 -0.39 29.51 -14.41
C MET A 453 1.09 29.85 -14.19
N LEU A 454 1.59 29.75 -12.96
CA LEU A 454 3.01 29.90 -12.64
C LEU A 454 3.85 28.75 -13.21
N LEU A 455 3.31 27.52 -13.24
CA LEU A 455 3.97 26.38 -13.89
C LEU A 455 4.10 26.61 -15.40
N GLN A 456 3.00 26.95 -16.08
CA GLN A 456 2.99 27.30 -17.51
C GLN A 456 3.95 28.45 -17.83
N PHE A 457 4.02 29.47 -16.96
CA PHE A 457 4.96 30.58 -17.13
C PHE A 457 6.43 30.13 -17.04
N VAL A 458 6.75 29.24 -16.10
CA VAL A 458 8.09 28.65 -15.93
C VAL A 458 8.46 27.74 -17.11
N GLU A 459 7.52 26.95 -17.63
CA GLU A 459 7.71 26.13 -18.83
C GLU A 459 8.05 27.00 -20.05
N LEU A 460 7.32 28.11 -20.26
CA LEU A 460 7.62 29.08 -21.32
C LEU A 460 8.98 29.79 -21.10
N ASP A 461 9.37 30.12 -19.86
CA ASP A 461 10.71 30.68 -19.56
C ASP A 461 11.85 29.67 -19.82
N MET A 462 11.60 28.37 -19.63
CA MET A 462 12.54 27.29 -19.93
C MET A 462 12.67 27.05 -21.45
N ILE A 463 11.54 27.02 -22.17
CA ILE A 463 11.52 26.93 -23.63
C ILE A 463 12.23 28.12 -24.25
N LEU A 464 11.95 29.35 -23.78
CA LEU A 464 12.62 30.55 -24.28
C LEU A 464 14.14 30.53 -24.06
N GLN A 465 14.63 29.96 -22.94
CA GLN A 465 16.07 29.75 -22.72
C GLN A 465 16.68 28.74 -23.71
N THR A 466 16.02 27.60 -23.97
CA THR A 466 16.54 26.62 -24.95
C THR A 466 16.53 27.16 -26.39
N VAL A 467 15.59 28.04 -26.74
CA VAL A 467 15.52 28.76 -28.04
C VAL A 467 16.46 29.99 -28.10
N GLN A 468 17.13 30.33 -26.99
CA GLN A 468 18.28 31.26 -26.94
C GLN A 468 19.63 30.52 -26.98
N GLU A 469 19.66 29.23 -26.62
CA GLU A 469 20.84 28.37 -26.67
C GLU A 469 21.03 27.70 -28.06
N SER A 470 20.10 27.91 -29.01
CA SER A 470 20.11 27.34 -30.37
C SER A 470 20.34 28.40 -31.46
N THR A 471 21.17 28.07 -32.45
CA THR A 471 21.78 29.00 -33.42
C THR A 471 21.02 29.15 -34.74
N ASP A 472 19.74 28.81 -34.79
CA ASP A 472 18.87 28.99 -35.97
C ASP A 472 17.87 30.13 -35.69
N ASP A 473 17.73 31.07 -36.62
CA ASP A 473 17.32 32.43 -36.27
C ASP A 473 15.94 32.83 -36.82
N ALA A 474 15.70 32.63 -38.12
CA ALA A 474 14.52 33.18 -38.80
C ALA A 474 13.18 32.60 -38.29
N ALA A 475 13.09 31.28 -38.09
CA ALA A 475 11.90 30.64 -37.52
C ALA A 475 11.81 30.87 -35.99
N ALA A 476 12.96 31.01 -35.34
CA ALA A 476 13.03 31.22 -33.89
C ALA A 476 12.49 32.59 -33.48
N GLU A 477 12.65 33.65 -34.26
CA GLU A 477 12.11 34.98 -33.93
C GLU A 477 10.58 35.00 -33.78
N GLN A 478 9.83 34.50 -34.76
CA GLN A 478 8.35 34.44 -34.67
C GLN A 478 7.89 33.60 -33.46
N TYR A 479 8.59 32.49 -33.20
CA TYR A 479 8.34 31.67 -32.02
C TYR A 479 8.64 32.41 -30.71
N ARG A 480 9.80 33.08 -30.61
CA ARG A 480 10.21 33.93 -29.47
C ARG A 480 9.16 35.03 -29.20
N GLU A 481 8.56 35.64 -30.23
CA GLU A 481 7.49 36.64 -30.06
C GLU A 481 6.18 36.03 -29.53
N SER A 482 5.74 34.90 -30.08
CA SER A 482 4.53 34.20 -29.59
C SER A 482 4.66 33.80 -28.10
N VAL A 483 5.83 33.30 -27.70
CA VAL A 483 6.15 32.92 -26.32
C VAL A 483 6.13 34.14 -25.39
N LYS A 484 6.73 35.27 -25.81
CA LYS A 484 6.69 36.54 -25.05
C LYS A 484 5.25 37.06 -24.90
N SER A 485 4.43 37.00 -25.96
CA SER A 485 3.03 37.42 -25.92
C SER A 485 2.22 36.59 -24.90
N ASN A 486 2.36 35.26 -24.95
CA ASN A 486 1.72 34.35 -24.00
C ASN A 486 2.22 34.57 -22.55
N GLN A 487 3.52 34.79 -22.36
CA GLN A 487 4.08 35.18 -21.05
C GLN A 487 3.46 36.48 -20.52
N VAL A 488 3.26 37.51 -21.35
CA VAL A 488 2.59 38.76 -20.94
C VAL A 488 1.14 38.51 -20.53
N GLN A 489 0.39 37.69 -21.28
CA GLN A 489 -0.98 37.32 -20.89
C GLN A 489 -1.04 36.59 -19.54
N LEU A 490 -0.16 35.60 -19.32
CA LEU A 490 -0.05 34.90 -18.03
C LEU A 490 0.29 35.87 -16.89
N ILE A 491 1.25 36.77 -17.09
CA ILE A 491 1.63 37.81 -16.11
C ILE A 491 0.43 38.69 -15.74
N VAL A 492 -0.38 39.13 -16.72
CA VAL A 492 -1.56 39.98 -16.48
C VAL A 492 -2.63 39.21 -15.70
N ARG A 493 -2.94 37.97 -16.10
CA ARG A 493 -3.93 37.11 -15.43
C ARG A 493 -3.48 36.75 -13.99
N ILE A 494 -2.22 36.38 -13.76
CA ILE A 494 -1.66 36.13 -12.42
C ILE A 494 -1.75 37.39 -11.53
N LYS A 495 -1.42 38.57 -12.05
CA LYS A 495 -1.55 39.85 -11.31
C LYS A 495 -3.01 40.19 -10.97
N LYS A 496 -3.98 39.78 -11.81
CA LYS A 496 -5.41 39.97 -11.58
C LYS A 496 -5.96 39.02 -10.51
N LEU A 497 -5.47 37.78 -10.44
CA LEU A 497 -5.91 36.77 -9.47
C LEU A 497 -5.21 36.88 -8.12
N ALA A 498 -3.87 36.94 -8.09
CA ALA A 498 -3.08 36.98 -6.86
C ALA A 498 -2.87 38.40 -6.30
N GLY A 499 -3.30 39.44 -7.02
CA GLY A 499 -2.99 40.84 -6.73
C GLY A 499 -1.62 41.28 -7.26
N GLN A 500 -1.49 42.56 -7.58
CA GLN A 500 -0.39 43.10 -8.40
C GLN A 500 1.00 42.95 -7.77
N GLU A 501 1.12 42.97 -6.44
CA GLU A 501 2.40 42.79 -5.72
C GLU A 501 2.72 41.33 -5.41
N ARG A 502 1.77 40.56 -4.86
CA ARG A 502 1.95 39.13 -4.54
C ARG A 502 2.18 38.31 -5.81
N GLY A 503 1.45 38.59 -6.90
CA GLY A 503 1.66 37.96 -8.20
C GLY A 503 3.06 38.19 -8.78
N LYS A 504 3.61 39.42 -8.72
CA LYS A 504 4.99 39.71 -9.14
C LYS A 504 6.00 38.86 -8.36
N LYS A 505 5.85 38.79 -7.02
CA LYS A 505 6.74 38.02 -6.15
C LYS A 505 6.68 36.52 -6.45
N MET A 506 5.47 35.96 -6.54
CA MET A 506 5.25 34.56 -6.91
C MET A 506 5.91 34.19 -8.25
N ILE A 507 5.79 35.03 -9.30
CA ILE A 507 6.46 34.81 -10.59
C ILE A 507 7.98 34.81 -10.43
N ALA A 508 8.54 35.82 -9.74
CA ALA A 508 9.98 35.93 -9.53
C ALA A 508 10.55 34.77 -8.69
N ASP A 509 9.79 34.30 -7.70
CA ASP A 509 10.18 33.19 -6.82
C ASP A 509 10.08 31.83 -7.54
N ALA A 510 9.05 31.62 -8.37
CA ALA A 510 8.91 30.43 -9.22
C ALA A 510 10.05 30.31 -10.23
N VAL A 511 10.35 31.39 -10.97
CA VAL A 511 11.48 31.44 -11.91
C VAL A 511 12.82 31.23 -11.19
N ARG A 512 13.03 31.85 -10.03
CA ARG A 512 14.26 31.65 -9.23
C ARG A 512 14.41 30.19 -8.76
N LYS A 513 13.31 29.56 -8.34
CA LYS A 513 13.27 28.14 -7.92
C LYS A 513 13.59 27.22 -9.09
N ALA A 514 13.00 27.44 -10.26
CA ALA A 514 13.26 26.67 -11.49
C ALA A 514 14.72 26.79 -11.94
N ARG A 515 15.26 28.01 -12.03
CA ARG A 515 16.66 28.25 -12.42
C ARG A 515 17.65 27.67 -11.41
N LYS A 516 17.35 27.70 -10.10
CA LYS A 516 18.14 26.99 -9.06
C LYS A 516 18.10 25.47 -9.24
N ALA A 517 16.97 24.90 -9.64
CA ALA A 517 16.85 23.47 -9.93
C ALA A 517 17.62 23.05 -11.20
N ARG A 518 17.67 23.90 -12.24
CA ARG A 518 18.54 23.70 -13.42
C ARG A 518 20.01 23.73 -13.02
N ALA A 519 20.42 24.70 -12.21
CA ALA A 519 21.81 24.82 -11.72
C ALA A 519 22.25 23.61 -10.87
N ALA A 520 21.39 23.14 -9.96
CA ALA A 520 21.67 21.96 -9.12
C ALA A 520 21.76 20.63 -9.88
N LYS A 521 21.28 20.57 -11.13
CA LYS A 521 21.35 19.41 -12.02
C LYS A 521 22.56 19.42 -12.98
N LYS A 522 23.47 20.39 -12.89
CA LYS A 522 24.63 20.50 -13.79
C LYS A 522 25.90 19.92 -13.13
N PRO A 523 26.36 18.71 -13.52
CA PRO A 523 27.63 18.17 -13.03
C PRO A 523 28.80 19.01 -13.59
N THR A 524 29.84 19.20 -12.77
CA THR A 524 31.05 19.96 -13.14
C THR A 524 32.23 19.00 -13.27
N GLY A 525 32.87 18.96 -14.44
CA GLY A 525 34.08 18.16 -14.69
C GLY A 525 34.02 17.42 -16.03
N ASP A 526 34.76 17.92 -17.02
CA ASP A 526 34.89 17.29 -18.35
C ASP A 526 35.74 16.01 -18.32
N MET A 527 35.33 15.01 -19.11
CA MET A 527 36.21 14.39 -20.12
C MET A 527 35.34 13.97 -21.33
N LYS A 528 35.66 14.53 -22.50
CA LYS A 528 34.92 14.33 -23.77
C LYS A 528 35.61 13.25 -24.61
N PRO A 529 34.86 12.30 -25.21
CA PRO A 529 34.45 12.45 -26.61
C PRO A 529 33.00 11.96 -26.86
N ARG A 530 32.31 12.23 -27.98
CA ARG A 530 32.38 13.30 -28.99
C ARG A 530 31.06 13.22 -29.79
N VAL A 531 30.08 14.06 -29.43
CA VAL A 531 28.91 14.50 -30.22
C VAL A 531 28.14 13.44 -31.04
N ALA A 532 26.95 13.10 -30.56
CA ALA A 532 25.74 13.00 -31.38
C ALA A 532 24.59 13.64 -30.57
N GLU A 533 23.64 14.31 -31.23
CA GLU A 533 22.61 15.11 -30.57
C GLU A 533 21.29 14.35 -30.42
N ASN A 534 20.63 14.46 -29.27
CA ASN A 534 19.35 13.81 -29.01
C ASN A 534 18.19 14.76 -29.34
N ALA A 535 17.46 14.46 -30.42
CA ALA A 535 16.13 15.02 -30.64
C ALA A 535 15.11 14.41 -29.65
N PRO A 536 14.26 15.21 -28.98
CA PRO A 536 13.26 14.70 -28.04
C PRO A 536 11.93 14.39 -28.73
N GLY A 537 11.65 13.12 -29.06
CA GLY A 537 10.36 12.80 -29.68
C GLY A 537 10.09 11.38 -30.16
N GLU A 538 10.54 10.32 -29.47
CA GLU A 538 10.38 8.94 -30.01
C GLU A 538 10.09 7.85 -28.95
N ALA A 539 9.64 8.23 -27.75
CA ALA A 539 9.23 7.29 -26.70
C ALA A 539 7.76 6.83 -26.82
N SER A 540 6.98 7.38 -27.76
CA SER A 540 5.56 7.07 -27.95
C SER A 540 5.29 6.09 -29.10
N ALA A 541 6.19 6.00 -30.09
CA ALA A 541 5.98 5.22 -31.31
C ALA A 541 6.13 3.69 -31.12
N THR A 542 6.82 3.25 -30.06
CA THR A 542 7.03 1.82 -29.78
C THR A 542 5.85 1.14 -29.06
N ALA A 543 4.87 1.91 -28.58
CA ALA A 543 3.65 1.37 -27.97
C ALA A 543 2.59 0.97 -29.02
N GLU A 544 2.56 1.64 -30.17
CA GLU A 544 1.57 1.39 -31.23
C GLU A 544 1.83 0.08 -31.99
N SER A 545 3.09 -0.38 -32.01
CA SER A 545 3.49 -1.69 -32.57
C SER A 545 3.00 -2.92 -31.76
N LEU A 546 2.09 -2.73 -30.80
CA LEU A 546 1.48 -3.78 -29.99
C LEU A 546 -0.03 -3.98 -30.27
N VAL A 547 -0.61 -3.27 -31.26
CA VAL A 547 -2.03 -3.39 -31.63
C VAL A 547 -2.19 -3.62 -33.13
N SER A 548 -2.30 -4.89 -33.54
CA SER A 548 -2.85 -5.26 -34.86
C SER A 548 -4.35 -5.55 -34.74
N PRO A 549 -5.21 -5.00 -35.61
CA PRO A 549 -6.65 -5.21 -35.56
C PRO A 549 -7.08 -6.43 -36.40
N GLU A 550 -7.35 -7.58 -35.77
CA GLU A 550 -7.87 -8.77 -36.46
C GLU A 550 -9.19 -9.25 -35.86
N LEU A 551 -10.31 -8.58 -36.24
CA LEU A 551 -11.66 -9.12 -36.06
C LEU A 551 -12.71 -8.45 -36.96
N GLN A 552 -12.62 -8.64 -38.29
CA GLN A 552 -13.75 -8.63 -39.25
C GLN A 552 -13.27 -8.72 -40.72
N THR A 553 -13.42 -9.88 -41.36
CA THR A 553 -14.39 -10.12 -42.46
C THR A 553 -14.22 -11.55 -42.97
N GLN A 554 -15.24 -12.40 -42.81
CA GLN A 554 -15.33 -13.65 -43.55
C GLN A 554 -16.05 -13.40 -44.89
N THR A 555 -15.33 -13.46 -46.00
CA THR A 555 -15.92 -13.55 -47.34
C THR A 555 -15.72 -14.97 -47.90
N LEU A 556 -16.83 -15.59 -48.29
CA LEU A 556 -16.87 -16.99 -48.73
C LEU A 556 -16.40 -17.16 -50.18
N THR A 557 -15.43 -18.05 -50.40
CA THR A 557 -15.13 -18.64 -51.72
C THR A 557 -14.87 -20.14 -51.58
N PRO A 558 -15.31 -20.98 -52.54
CA PRO A 558 -15.27 -22.45 -52.40
C PRO A 558 -13.87 -23.05 -52.58
N PRO A 559 -13.60 -24.25 -52.03
CA PRO A 559 -12.29 -24.89 -52.10
C PRO A 559 -12.04 -25.60 -53.45
N PRO A 560 -10.80 -25.56 -53.99
CA PRO A 560 -10.40 -26.39 -55.12
C PRO A 560 -10.12 -27.84 -54.72
N THR A 561 -10.44 -28.77 -55.62
CA THR A 561 -10.26 -30.23 -55.47
C THR A 561 -8.77 -30.64 -55.50
N PRO A 562 -8.30 -31.65 -54.72
CA PRO A 562 -6.87 -31.89 -54.56
C PRO A 562 -6.18 -32.53 -55.77
N ALA A 563 -5.03 -31.98 -56.16
CA ALA A 563 -4.10 -32.58 -57.11
C ALA A 563 -2.94 -33.31 -56.38
N LYS A 564 -2.57 -34.49 -56.85
CA LYS A 564 -1.38 -35.23 -56.36
C LYS A 564 -0.11 -34.67 -57.00
N GLY A 565 0.91 -34.36 -56.19
CA GLY A 565 2.25 -34.06 -56.70
C GLY A 565 3.23 -33.54 -55.65
N HIS A 566 4.24 -34.34 -55.33
CA HIS A 566 5.47 -33.97 -54.58
C HIS A 566 5.31 -33.10 -53.33
N THR A 567 5.22 -33.76 -52.17
CA THR A 567 5.57 -33.15 -50.87
C THR A 567 7.05 -32.77 -50.84
N LYS A 568 7.36 -31.51 -51.19
CA LYS A 568 8.52 -30.85 -50.59
C LYS A 568 8.23 -30.66 -49.08
N PRO A 569 9.23 -30.76 -48.18
CA PRO A 569 9.02 -30.35 -46.80
C PRO A 569 8.61 -28.87 -46.76
N GLN A 570 7.60 -28.55 -45.94
CA GLN A 570 7.26 -27.15 -45.72
C GLN A 570 8.40 -26.46 -44.96
N PRO A 571 8.76 -25.20 -45.31
CA PRO A 571 9.73 -24.45 -44.53
C PRO A 571 9.21 -24.24 -43.11
N ILE A 572 10.07 -24.49 -42.11
CA ILE A 572 9.75 -24.23 -40.70
C ILE A 572 9.88 -22.72 -40.47
N GLU A 573 8.79 -21.98 -40.74
CA GLU A 573 8.71 -20.55 -40.50
C GLU A 573 8.59 -20.25 -39.00
N ILE A 574 9.74 -20.02 -38.35
CA ILE A 574 9.76 -19.39 -37.03
C ILE A 574 9.31 -17.94 -37.19
N LYS A 575 8.05 -17.64 -36.84
CA LYS A 575 7.51 -16.27 -36.89
C LYS A 575 8.34 -15.34 -35.96
N PRO A 576 8.98 -14.28 -36.47
CA PRO A 576 9.91 -13.49 -35.69
C PRO A 576 9.18 -12.47 -34.78
N GLY A 577 8.83 -12.88 -33.56
CA GLY A 577 8.15 -12.01 -32.60
C GLY A 577 8.12 -12.55 -31.16
N PHE A 578 7.59 -11.75 -30.24
CA PHE A 578 7.19 -12.19 -28.89
C PHE A 578 5.86 -12.99 -28.92
N SER A 579 5.18 -13.01 -30.07
CA SER A 579 3.88 -13.65 -30.29
C SER A 579 3.93 -15.15 -30.00
N GLY A 580 3.34 -15.56 -28.88
CA GLY A 580 3.38 -16.96 -28.41
C GLY A 580 4.63 -17.34 -27.61
N LEU A 581 5.44 -16.37 -27.14
CA LEU A 581 6.57 -16.58 -26.24
C LEU A 581 6.43 -15.88 -24.88
N LEU A 582 5.54 -14.88 -24.78
CA LEU A 582 5.16 -14.25 -23.52
C LEU A 582 3.81 -14.82 -23.05
N PRO A 583 3.56 -14.90 -21.72
CA PRO A 583 2.21 -15.07 -21.19
C PRO A 583 1.29 -13.95 -21.71
N ASP A 584 -0.01 -14.22 -21.80
CA ASP A 584 -0.99 -13.18 -22.18
C ASP A 584 -0.86 -11.95 -21.28
N ASN A 585 -1.04 -10.76 -21.87
CA ASN A 585 -0.95 -9.48 -21.19
C ASN A 585 -1.87 -9.43 -19.95
N ARG A 586 -3.02 -10.13 -19.98
CA ARG A 586 -3.91 -10.31 -18.81
C ARG A 586 -3.20 -11.01 -17.64
N ILE A 587 -2.50 -12.12 -17.91
CA ILE A 587 -1.75 -12.88 -16.90
C ILE A 587 -0.60 -12.04 -16.34
N VAL A 588 0.16 -11.34 -17.19
CA VAL A 588 1.30 -10.51 -16.76
C VAL A 588 0.83 -9.35 -15.86
N VAL A 589 -0.26 -8.68 -16.23
CA VAL A 589 -0.84 -7.58 -15.44
C VAL A 589 -1.39 -8.07 -14.10
N HIS A 590 -2.04 -9.24 -14.07
CA HIS A 590 -2.56 -9.88 -12.85
C HIS A 590 -1.44 -10.28 -11.88
N GLU A 591 -0.40 -10.97 -12.37
CA GLU A 591 0.74 -11.36 -11.53
C GLU A 591 1.54 -10.15 -11.04
N LEU A 592 1.70 -9.09 -11.84
CA LEU A 592 2.35 -7.84 -11.38
C LEU A 592 1.54 -7.13 -10.28
N ALA A 593 0.21 -7.17 -10.34
CA ALA A 593 -0.65 -6.58 -9.32
C ALA A 593 -0.55 -7.33 -7.97
N ILE A 594 -0.45 -8.66 -8.00
CA ILE A 594 -0.27 -9.52 -6.81
C ILE A 594 1.18 -9.45 -6.29
N ASN A 595 2.15 -9.52 -7.20
CA ASN A 595 3.58 -9.61 -6.96
C ASN A 595 4.32 -8.58 -7.81
N ARG A 596 4.61 -7.40 -7.22
CA ARG A 596 5.30 -6.28 -7.90
C ARG A 596 6.71 -6.59 -8.42
N GLU A 597 7.29 -7.70 -7.97
CA GLU A 597 8.60 -8.21 -8.38
C GLU A 597 8.48 -9.42 -9.34
N TYR A 598 7.28 -9.66 -9.90
CA TYR A 598 7.03 -10.76 -10.83
C TYR A 598 7.97 -10.70 -12.05
N ARG A 599 8.50 -11.87 -12.39
CA ARG A 599 9.40 -12.12 -13.51
C ARG A 599 9.03 -13.47 -14.11
N ILE A 600 9.12 -13.60 -15.42
CA ILE A 600 8.97 -14.90 -16.08
C ILE A 600 10.14 -15.79 -15.62
N PRO A 601 9.89 -17.00 -15.08
CA PRO A 601 10.95 -17.94 -14.74
C PRO A 601 11.72 -18.37 -15.99
N ALA A 602 13.05 -18.45 -15.89
CA ALA A 602 13.89 -18.91 -16.99
C ALA A 602 13.59 -20.36 -17.43
N SER A 603 12.98 -21.19 -16.56
CA SER A 603 12.46 -22.52 -16.90
C SER A 603 11.22 -22.46 -17.78
N GLU A 604 10.14 -21.77 -17.35
CA GLU A 604 8.91 -21.64 -18.13
C GLU A 604 9.18 -21.01 -19.51
N TYR A 605 10.05 -19.99 -19.58
CA TYR A 605 10.47 -19.37 -20.83
C TYR A 605 11.26 -20.32 -21.74
N ARG A 606 12.15 -21.13 -21.15
CA ARG A 606 12.95 -22.13 -21.88
C ARG A 606 12.08 -23.25 -22.42
N GLU A 607 11.26 -23.88 -21.58
CA GLU A 607 10.39 -25.00 -21.96
C GLU A 607 9.54 -24.66 -23.19
N HIS A 608 8.97 -23.45 -23.22
CA HIS A 608 8.16 -22.96 -24.33
C HIS A 608 8.96 -22.72 -25.64
N ARG A 609 10.26 -22.43 -25.56
CA ARG A 609 11.15 -22.28 -26.73
C ARG A 609 11.76 -23.60 -27.18
N THR A 610 12.20 -24.43 -26.24
CA THR A 610 12.73 -25.77 -26.49
C THR A 610 11.71 -26.65 -27.22
N ALA A 611 10.41 -26.54 -26.89
CA ALA A 611 9.34 -27.23 -27.62
C ALA A 611 9.29 -26.91 -29.13
N LEU A 612 9.60 -25.67 -29.53
CA LEU A 612 9.67 -25.24 -30.93
C LEU A 612 11.02 -25.59 -31.59
N GLN A 613 12.10 -25.67 -30.81
CA GLN A 613 13.46 -25.90 -31.29
C GLN A 613 13.83 -27.39 -31.44
N ILE A 614 13.27 -28.28 -30.62
CA ILE A 614 13.49 -29.73 -30.69
C ILE A 614 13.38 -30.30 -32.13
N PRO A 615 12.29 -30.06 -32.91
CA PRO A 615 12.19 -30.63 -34.26
C PRO A 615 13.25 -30.07 -35.22
N LEU A 616 13.69 -28.83 -35.01
CA LEU A 616 14.70 -28.17 -35.84
C LEU A 616 16.10 -28.71 -35.55
N PHE A 617 16.48 -28.86 -34.28
CA PHE A 617 17.73 -29.51 -33.90
C PHE A 617 17.73 -31.01 -34.24
N ALA A 618 16.60 -31.70 -34.15
CA ALA A 618 16.47 -33.08 -34.64
C ALA A 618 16.70 -33.17 -36.16
N GLY A 619 16.07 -32.29 -36.95
CA GLY A 619 16.28 -32.19 -38.40
C GLY A 619 17.73 -31.87 -38.78
N MET A 620 18.38 -30.97 -38.03
CA MET A 620 19.79 -30.62 -38.27
C MET A 620 20.75 -31.76 -37.89
N ARG A 621 20.50 -32.51 -36.80
CA ARG A 621 21.28 -33.73 -36.47
C ARG A 621 21.10 -34.82 -37.52
N ALA A 622 19.88 -35.05 -38.00
CA ALA A 622 19.60 -36.02 -39.06
C ALA A 622 20.33 -35.64 -40.37
N SER A 623 20.20 -34.38 -40.81
CA SER A 623 20.86 -33.88 -42.02
C SER A 623 22.39 -33.95 -41.96
N MET A 624 22.98 -33.78 -40.77
CA MET A 624 24.41 -33.96 -40.54
C MET A 624 24.83 -35.44 -40.56
N ALA A 625 23.98 -36.35 -40.08
CA ALA A 625 24.23 -37.79 -40.11
C ALA A 625 24.03 -38.43 -41.50
N GLU A 626 23.30 -37.76 -42.39
CA GLU A 626 23.10 -38.13 -43.81
C GLU A 626 24.14 -37.48 -44.76
N ASP A 627 25.18 -36.82 -44.21
CA ASP A 627 26.19 -36.02 -44.96
C ASP A 627 25.60 -34.94 -45.90
N ASN A 628 24.32 -34.57 -45.69
CA ASN A 628 23.63 -33.58 -46.52
C ASN A 628 23.97 -32.16 -46.06
N LEU A 629 25.10 -31.65 -46.58
CA LEU A 629 25.64 -30.34 -46.25
C LEU A 629 24.70 -29.18 -46.61
N ASP A 630 24.00 -29.26 -47.74
CA ASP A 630 23.09 -28.20 -48.20
C ASP A 630 21.88 -28.05 -47.28
N ALA A 631 21.24 -29.16 -46.90
CA ALA A 631 20.12 -29.13 -45.96
C ALA A 631 20.59 -28.76 -44.53
N SER A 632 21.79 -29.22 -44.12
CA SER A 632 22.40 -28.83 -42.83
C SER A 632 22.65 -27.32 -42.77
N PHE A 633 23.16 -26.73 -43.85
CA PHE A 633 23.35 -25.28 -43.95
C PHE A 633 22.02 -24.52 -44.02
N GLY A 634 20.99 -25.08 -44.67
CA GLY A 634 19.63 -24.53 -44.65
C GLY A 634 19.07 -24.39 -43.23
N TYR A 635 19.22 -25.41 -42.38
CA TYR A 635 18.87 -25.32 -40.95
C TYR A 635 19.72 -24.29 -40.20
N PHE A 636 21.02 -24.23 -40.47
CA PHE A 636 21.92 -23.24 -39.88
C PHE A 636 21.56 -21.80 -40.26
N ILE A 637 21.10 -21.54 -41.50
CA ILE A 637 20.62 -20.23 -41.94
C ILE A 637 19.32 -19.81 -41.23
N ILE A 638 18.38 -20.73 -41.02
CA ILE A 638 17.19 -20.47 -40.19
C ILE A 638 17.60 -20.03 -38.79
N MET A 639 18.59 -20.71 -38.19
CA MET A 639 19.14 -20.34 -36.88
C MET A 639 19.93 -19.03 -36.88
N MET A 640 20.68 -18.72 -37.94
CA MET A 640 21.38 -17.44 -38.07
C MET A 640 20.38 -16.27 -38.12
N ARG A 641 19.29 -16.41 -38.88
CA ARG A 641 18.21 -15.42 -38.97
C ARG A 641 17.52 -15.23 -37.62
N TYR A 642 17.19 -16.33 -36.93
CA TYR A 642 16.67 -16.31 -35.57
C TYR A 642 17.61 -15.57 -34.59
N LEU A 643 18.90 -15.88 -34.61
CA LEU A 643 19.90 -15.23 -33.74
C LEU A 643 20.06 -13.74 -34.06
N LYS A 644 20.01 -13.35 -35.35
CA LYS A 644 20.02 -11.95 -35.80
C LYS A 644 18.84 -11.18 -35.21
N ASP A 645 17.62 -11.65 -35.47
CA ASP A 645 16.39 -10.99 -35.05
C ASP A 645 16.28 -10.87 -33.53
N ASN A 646 16.78 -11.88 -32.80
CA ASN A 646 16.77 -11.91 -31.34
C ASN A 646 17.84 -10.97 -30.74
N LEU A 647 19.08 -10.98 -31.25
CA LEU A 647 20.14 -10.10 -30.75
C LEU A 647 19.91 -8.63 -31.12
N GLN A 648 19.32 -8.34 -32.29
CA GLN A 648 18.96 -6.96 -32.65
C GLN A 648 17.87 -6.38 -31.75
N ARG A 649 16.89 -7.19 -31.28
CA ARG A 649 15.84 -6.76 -30.33
C ARG A 649 16.37 -6.31 -28.96
N LEU A 650 17.54 -6.79 -28.54
CA LEU A 650 18.18 -6.37 -27.28
C LEU A 650 18.71 -4.92 -27.34
N VAL A 651 18.79 -4.31 -28.54
CA VAL A 651 19.46 -3.03 -28.79
C VAL A 651 18.49 -2.04 -29.45
N LYS A 652 18.56 -0.74 -29.13
CA LYS A 652 17.76 0.26 -29.86
C LYS A 652 18.12 0.24 -31.35
N ALA A 653 17.11 0.14 -32.21
CA ALA A 653 17.27 0.31 -33.66
C ALA A 653 18.04 1.61 -33.99
N GLY A 654 18.94 1.52 -34.97
CA GLY A 654 19.81 2.62 -35.39
C GLY A 654 21.03 2.88 -34.49
N ALA A 655 21.18 2.22 -33.34
CA ALA A 655 22.42 2.28 -32.57
C ALA A 655 23.56 1.51 -33.26
N TYR A 656 24.81 1.92 -33.04
CA TYR A 656 26.01 1.27 -33.61
C TYR A 656 25.98 -0.27 -33.46
N MET A 657 25.73 -0.76 -32.25
CA MET A 657 25.68 -2.21 -31.98
C MET A 657 24.56 -2.93 -32.75
N HIS A 658 23.42 -2.29 -32.99
CA HIS A 658 22.32 -2.89 -33.77
C HIS A 658 22.76 -3.13 -35.23
N ASN A 659 23.53 -2.20 -35.79
CA ASN A 659 24.06 -2.33 -37.15
C ASN A 659 25.21 -3.35 -37.21
N THR A 660 26.14 -3.32 -36.25
CA THR A 660 27.21 -4.33 -36.13
C THR A 660 26.67 -5.76 -35.97
N ILE A 661 25.59 -5.96 -35.21
CA ILE A 661 24.89 -7.27 -35.16
C ILE A 661 24.33 -7.62 -36.54
N GLY A 662 23.70 -6.66 -37.23
CA GLY A 662 23.13 -6.84 -38.56
C GLY A 662 24.15 -7.19 -39.65
N GLU A 663 25.38 -6.66 -39.55
CA GLU A 663 26.52 -6.90 -40.44
C GLU A 663 27.20 -8.26 -40.15
N ILE A 664 27.42 -8.59 -38.87
CA ILE A 664 28.02 -9.88 -38.46
C ILE A 664 27.09 -11.06 -38.77
N LEU A 665 25.77 -10.85 -38.67
CA LEU A 665 24.73 -11.84 -38.93
C LEU A 665 23.99 -11.54 -40.25
N ASP A 666 24.72 -11.19 -41.30
CA ASP A 666 24.16 -11.06 -42.65
C ASP A 666 23.96 -12.43 -43.31
N VAL A 667 22.68 -12.84 -43.36
CA VAL A 667 22.20 -14.09 -43.95
C VAL A 667 22.47 -14.17 -45.45
N GLU A 668 22.31 -13.07 -46.20
CA GLU A 668 22.55 -13.08 -47.65
C GLU A 668 24.03 -13.20 -47.97
N VAL A 669 24.90 -12.60 -47.15
CA VAL A 669 26.35 -12.74 -47.26
C VAL A 669 26.78 -14.16 -46.87
N ALA A 670 26.19 -14.76 -45.83
CA ALA A 670 26.45 -16.14 -45.45
C ALA A 670 26.05 -17.14 -46.56
N GLU A 671 24.85 -17.00 -47.12
CA GLU A 671 24.37 -17.82 -48.24
C GLU A 671 25.29 -17.71 -49.47
N ARG A 672 25.69 -16.48 -49.85
CA ARG A 672 26.67 -16.25 -50.94
C ARG A 672 28.04 -16.86 -50.64
N GLN A 673 28.54 -16.71 -49.41
CA GLN A 673 29.83 -17.30 -49.01
C GLN A 673 29.80 -18.83 -49.04
N PHE A 674 28.69 -19.46 -48.68
CA PHE A 674 28.51 -20.91 -48.73
C PHE A 674 28.46 -21.43 -50.18
N GLN A 675 27.70 -20.78 -51.06
CA GLN A 675 27.67 -21.10 -52.49
C GLN A 675 29.06 -20.98 -53.15
N MET A 676 29.92 -20.10 -52.65
CA MET A 676 31.32 -19.96 -53.08
C MET A 676 32.31 -20.87 -52.34
N GLY A 677 31.84 -21.81 -51.50
CA GLY A 677 32.70 -22.73 -50.72
C GLY A 677 33.62 -22.04 -49.70
N SER A 678 33.27 -20.81 -49.29
CA SER A 678 34.14 -19.90 -48.51
C SER A 678 33.64 -19.60 -47.08
N PHE A 679 32.42 -20.02 -46.76
CA PHE A 679 31.83 -19.85 -45.43
C PHE A 679 32.57 -20.67 -44.37
N SER A 680 32.63 -20.16 -43.13
CA SER A 680 33.34 -20.82 -42.03
C SER A 680 32.59 -20.67 -40.70
N TYR A 681 32.00 -21.78 -40.24
CA TYR A 681 31.31 -21.87 -38.95
C TYR A 681 32.19 -21.42 -37.78
N GLU A 682 33.51 -21.68 -37.83
CA GLU A 682 34.43 -21.29 -36.77
C GLU A 682 34.60 -19.77 -36.66
N LYS A 683 34.66 -19.06 -37.80
CA LYS A 683 34.68 -17.58 -37.80
C LYS A 683 33.37 -17.00 -37.25
N PHE A 684 32.24 -17.65 -37.52
CA PHE A 684 30.94 -17.29 -36.95
C PHE A 684 30.94 -17.42 -35.41
N PHE A 685 31.36 -18.57 -34.87
CA PHE A 685 31.40 -18.76 -33.40
C PHE A 685 32.40 -17.83 -32.71
N VAL A 686 33.58 -17.58 -33.28
CA VAL A 686 34.54 -16.58 -32.77
C VAL A 686 33.93 -15.17 -32.79
N SER A 687 33.17 -14.82 -33.83
CA SER A 687 32.47 -13.52 -33.90
C SER A 687 31.40 -13.41 -32.82
N MET A 688 30.58 -14.45 -32.60
CA MET A 688 29.58 -14.50 -31.54
C MET A 688 30.21 -14.45 -30.14
N ALA A 689 31.29 -15.18 -29.90
CA ALA A 689 32.04 -15.13 -28.65
C ALA A 689 32.60 -13.72 -28.35
N SER A 690 32.97 -12.97 -29.39
CA SER A 690 33.38 -11.56 -29.24
C SER A 690 32.22 -10.58 -29.02
N LEU A 691 30.97 -11.00 -29.27
CA LEU A 691 29.78 -10.15 -29.30
C LEU A 691 28.92 -10.30 -28.04
N LEU A 692 28.64 -11.53 -27.59
CA LEU A 692 27.79 -11.80 -26.43
C LEU A 692 28.25 -11.06 -25.14
N PRO A 693 29.55 -11.03 -24.77
CA PRO A 693 30.00 -10.30 -23.57
C PRO A 693 29.74 -8.79 -23.60
N LYS A 694 29.44 -8.21 -24.77
CA LYS A 694 29.11 -6.78 -24.94
C LYS A 694 27.62 -6.48 -24.85
N LEU A 695 26.78 -7.51 -24.81
CA LEU A 695 25.31 -7.44 -24.83
C LEU A 695 24.67 -8.01 -23.56
N CYS A 696 25.41 -8.76 -22.74
CA CYS A 696 24.91 -9.36 -21.51
C CYS A 696 24.80 -8.37 -20.35
N ALA A 697 23.92 -8.70 -19.40
CA ALA A 697 23.85 -8.03 -18.11
C ALA A 697 24.98 -8.51 -17.19
N PRO A 698 25.64 -7.64 -16.39
CA PRO A 698 26.84 -7.99 -15.61
C PRO A 698 26.71 -9.17 -14.63
N PHE A 699 25.49 -9.56 -14.26
CA PHE A 699 25.27 -10.70 -13.37
C PHE A 699 25.40 -12.07 -14.08
N ARG A 700 25.44 -12.10 -15.42
CA ARG A 700 25.70 -13.31 -16.23
C ARG A 700 27.13 -13.41 -16.76
N ASP A 701 28.02 -12.47 -16.44
CA ASP A 701 29.38 -12.44 -16.99
C ASP A 701 30.12 -13.79 -16.85
N ASP A 702 29.88 -14.54 -15.77
CA ASP A 702 30.48 -15.86 -15.55
C ASP A 702 29.81 -16.99 -16.36
N GLU A 703 28.50 -16.89 -16.62
CA GLU A 703 27.79 -17.80 -17.55
C GLU A 703 28.24 -17.58 -19.00
N VAL A 704 28.51 -16.32 -19.39
CA VAL A 704 29.06 -15.97 -20.71
C VAL A 704 30.45 -16.55 -20.90
N LYS A 705 31.30 -16.49 -19.88
CA LYS A 705 32.66 -17.07 -19.92
C LYS A 705 32.58 -18.58 -20.10
N ASP A 706 31.74 -19.30 -19.34
CA ASP A 706 31.53 -20.74 -19.55
C ASP A 706 31.06 -21.08 -20.97
N LEU A 707 30.10 -20.31 -21.50
CA LEU A 707 29.63 -20.47 -22.87
C LEU A 707 30.78 -20.29 -23.88
N VAL A 708 31.56 -19.21 -23.75
CA VAL A 708 32.63 -18.84 -24.69
C VAL A 708 33.84 -19.77 -24.61
N ASP A 709 34.28 -20.12 -23.41
CA ASP A 709 35.50 -20.89 -23.17
C ASP A 709 35.25 -22.41 -23.31
N ASN A 710 34.11 -22.91 -22.83
CA ASN A 710 33.80 -24.34 -22.86
C ASN A 710 32.85 -24.72 -24.01
N LYS A 711 31.67 -24.09 -24.11
CA LYS A 711 30.57 -24.61 -24.97
C LYS A 711 30.65 -24.21 -26.45
N LEU A 712 31.27 -23.09 -26.81
CA LEU A 712 31.40 -22.64 -28.21
C LEU A 712 32.70 -23.12 -28.88
N GLN A 713 33.68 -23.56 -28.08
CA GLN A 713 34.95 -24.11 -28.59
C GLN A 713 34.94 -25.64 -28.68
N ASN A 714 34.06 -26.33 -27.94
CA ASN A 714 33.99 -27.80 -27.89
C ASN A 714 32.57 -28.30 -28.23
N GLY A 715 32.47 -29.41 -28.97
CA GLY A 715 31.19 -30.03 -29.35
C GLY A 715 30.97 -30.11 -30.87
N SER A 716 29.89 -30.75 -31.31
CA SER A 716 29.49 -30.76 -32.73
C SER A 716 28.95 -29.40 -33.16
N LEU A 717 28.76 -29.20 -34.48
CA LEU A 717 28.10 -27.99 -34.97
C LEU A 717 26.72 -27.79 -34.32
N VAL A 718 25.95 -28.87 -34.13
CA VAL A 718 24.61 -28.77 -33.54
C VAL A 718 24.68 -28.35 -32.08
N ASP A 719 25.51 -29.00 -31.26
CA ASP A 719 25.60 -28.70 -29.83
C ASP A 719 26.03 -27.24 -29.59
N ARG A 720 26.92 -26.72 -30.46
CA ARG A 720 27.36 -25.31 -30.42
C ARG A 720 26.25 -24.33 -30.81
N VAL A 721 25.41 -24.64 -31.82
CA VAL A 721 24.24 -23.81 -32.15
C VAL A 721 23.17 -23.90 -31.06
N GLU A 722 22.95 -25.08 -30.48
CA GLU A 722 21.98 -25.33 -29.41
C GLU A 722 22.35 -24.55 -28.13
N ALA A 723 23.60 -24.63 -27.68
CA ALA A 723 24.10 -23.85 -26.54
C ALA A 723 24.06 -22.33 -26.79
N LEU A 724 24.41 -21.88 -28.00
CA LEU A 724 24.29 -20.46 -28.40
C LEU A 724 22.83 -19.98 -28.35
N THR A 725 21.90 -20.82 -28.81
CA THR A 725 20.46 -20.53 -28.84
C THR A 725 19.87 -20.47 -27.44
N GLU A 726 20.14 -21.48 -26.61
CA GLU A 726 19.75 -21.53 -25.20
C GLU A 726 20.17 -20.26 -24.46
N PHE A 727 21.39 -19.77 -24.72
CA PHE A 727 21.92 -18.59 -24.06
C PHE A 727 21.32 -17.27 -24.56
N VAL A 728 21.13 -17.10 -25.88
CA VAL A 728 20.44 -15.92 -26.43
C VAL A 728 18.98 -15.86 -25.96
N ASP A 729 18.34 -17.01 -25.75
CA ASP A 729 17.00 -17.08 -25.17
C ASP A 729 16.99 -16.66 -23.69
N LEU A 730 18.02 -17.01 -22.90
CA LEU A 730 18.18 -16.48 -21.53
C LEU A 730 18.37 -14.95 -21.52
N MET A 731 19.20 -14.40 -22.41
CA MET A 731 19.39 -12.94 -22.55
C MET A 731 18.08 -12.23 -22.89
N LEU A 732 17.24 -12.81 -23.76
CA LEU A 732 15.91 -12.27 -24.06
C LEU A 732 14.96 -12.33 -22.86
N CYS A 733 15.01 -13.40 -22.06
CA CYS A 733 14.21 -13.48 -20.82
C CYS A 733 14.62 -12.38 -19.82
N ASP A 734 15.91 -12.08 -19.69
CA ASP A 734 16.38 -10.96 -18.87
C ASP A 734 15.90 -9.60 -19.39
N TYR A 735 15.98 -9.38 -20.71
CA TYR A 735 15.55 -8.15 -21.36
C TYR A 735 14.04 -7.91 -21.21
N VAL A 736 13.22 -8.96 -21.38
CA VAL A 736 11.78 -8.95 -21.11
C VAL A 736 11.50 -8.63 -19.63
N ASN A 737 12.21 -9.28 -18.71
CA ASN A 737 12.06 -9.01 -17.27
C ASN A 737 12.54 -7.59 -16.88
N TYR A 738 13.49 -7.01 -17.60
CA TYR A 738 13.90 -5.60 -17.46
C TYR A 738 12.83 -4.64 -18.01
N MET A 739 12.24 -4.94 -19.18
CA MET A 739 11.10 -4.19 -19.72
C MET A 739 9.91 -4.20 -18.75
N PHE A 740 9.53 -5.37 -18.22
CA PHE A 740 8.48 -5.45 -17.19
C PHE A 740 8.85 -4.69 -15.93
N SER A 741 10.09 -4.81 -15.42
CA SER A 741 10.54 -4.03 -14.25
C SER A 741 10.45 -2.51 -14.48
N THR A 742 10.56 -2.05 -15.73
CA THR A 742 10.46 -0.64 -16.12
C THR A 742 9.00 -0.19 -16.29
N ALA A 743 8.13 -1.03 -16.87
CA ALA A 743 6.73 -0.74 -17.12
C ALA A 743 5.80 -1.01 -15.91
N ALA A 744 6.22 -1.84 -14.97
CA ALA A 744 5.41 -2.32 -13.83
C ALA A 744 4.64 -1.22 -13.08
N PRO A 745 5.18 -0.01 -12.79
CA PRO A 745 4.41 1.01 -12.08
C PRO A 745 3.12 1.42 -12.80
N GLN A 746 3.17 1.57 -14.13
CA GLN A 746 2.02 1.97 -14.96
C GLN A 746 1.05 0.79 -15.18
N LEU A 747 1.58 -0.43 -15.32
CA LEU A 747 0.78 -1.64 -15.45
C LEU A 747 0.02 -1.96 -14.16
N ILE A 748 0.62 -1.74 -12.98
CA ILE A 748 -0.02 -1.95 -11.68
C ILE A 748 -1.12 -0.89 -11.42
N GLU A 749 -0.91 0.36 -11.83
CA GLU A 749 -1.93 1.43 -11.68
C GLU A 749 -3.16 1.15 -12.56
N SER A 750 -2.96 0.66 -13.79
CA SER A 750 -4.04 0.33 -14.74
C SER A 750 -4.63 -1.09 -14.58
N ALA A 751 -4.04 -1.95 -13.75
CA ALA A 751 -4.42 -3.36 -13.63
C ALA A 751 -5.91 -3.61 -13.33
N PRO A 752 -6.55 -2.93 -12.35
CA PRO A 752 -7.95 -3.23 -12.00
C PRO A 752 -8.92 -2.86 -13.13
N GLU A 753 -8.64 -1.77 -13.86
CA GLU A 753 -9.46 -1.33 -14.98
C GLU A 753 -9.28 -2.23 -16.21
N TYR A 754 -8.03 -2.65 -16.49
CA TYR A 754 -7.73 -3.57 -17.58
C TYR A 754 -8.40 -4.93 -17.37
N GLU A 755 -8.25 -5.51 -16.16
CA GLU A 755 -8.82 -6.82 -15.84
C GLU A 755 -10.36 -6.76 -15.83
N LYS A 756 -10.96 -5.73 -15.23
CA LYS A 756 -12.41 -5.48 -15.30
C LYS A 756 -12.90 -5.40 -16.75
N LYS A 757 -12.20 -4.68 -17.63
CA LYS A 757 -12.58 -4.59 -19.05
C LYS A 757 -12.45 -5.93 -19.77
N ARG A 758 -11.39 -6.71 -19.50
CA ARG A 758 -11.21 -8.06 -20.07
C ARG A 758 -12.29 -9.02 -19.59
N PHE A 759 -12.58 -9.07 -18.30
CA PHE A 759 -13.62 -9.94 -17.73
C PHE A 759 -15.02 -9.59 -18.27
N ALA A 760 -15.35 -8.30 -18.40
CA ALA A 760 -16.59 -7.86 -19.04
C ALA A 760 -16.72 -8.40 -20.47
N THR A 761 -15.69 -8.25 -21.32
CA THR A 761 -15.72 -8.79 -22.69
C THR A 761 -15.78 -10.32 -22.76
N ALA A 762 -15.24 -11.04 -21.76
CA ALA A 762 -15.34 -12.50 -21.66
C ALA A 762 -16.75 -12.97 -21.25
N LEU A 763 -17.43 -12.20 -20.39
CA LEU A 763 -18.82 -12.42 -20.00
C LEU A 763 -19.78 -12.11 -21.15
N GLU A 764 -19.60 -10.97 -21.84
CA GLU A 764 -20.38 -10.57 -23.02
C GLU A 764 -20.27 -11.57 -24.20
N SER A 765 -19.09 -12.17 -24.39
CA SER A 765 -18.86 -13.20 -25.41
C SER A 765 -19.18 -14.63 -24.95
N GLY A 766 -19.72 -14.81 -23.74
CA GLY A 766 -20.13 -16.12 -23.21
C GLY A 766 -18.98 -17.09 -22.90
N GLN A 767 -17.74 -16.59 -22.78
CA GLN A 767 -16.56 -17.40 -22.42
C GLN A 767 -16.53 -17.75 -20.92
N HIS A 768 -17.21 -16.95 -20.09
CA HIS A 768 -17.34 -17.16 -18.65
C HIS A 768 -18.82 -17.13 -18.24
N GLY A 769 -19.18 -17.98 -17.28
CA GLY A 769 -20.42 -17.83 -16.51
C GLY A 769 -20.17 -17.10 -15.19
N LEU A 770 -21.16 -17.13 -14.31
CA LEU A 770 -21.02 -16.86 -12.87
C LEU A 770 -21.52 -18.06 -12.03
N ASN A 771 -21.59 -19.24 -12.64
CA ASN A 771 -22.21 -20.42 -12.04
C ASN A 771 -21.32 -21.02 -10.95
N ALA A 772 -20.00 -21.07 -11.17
CA ALA A 772 -19.05 -21.53 -10.17
C ALA A 772 -18.89 -20.51 -9.04
N ALA A 773 -18.87 -19.21 -9.38
CA ALA A 773 -18.94 -18.09 -8.44
C ALA A 773 -20.11 -18.22 -7.46
N GLU A 774 -21.32 -18.41 -7.98
CA GLU A 774 -22.52 -18.58 -7.15
C GLU A 774 -22.48 -19.86 -6.32
N ALA A 775 -22.00 -20.98 -6.86
CA ALA A 775 -21.87 -22.24 -6.10
C ALA A 775 -20.88 -22.11 -4.92
N ALA A 776 -19.73 -21.47 -5.15
CA ALA A 776 -18.77 -21.14 -4.10
C ALA A 776 -19.37 -20.16 -3.07
N TRP A 777 -20.08 -19.11 -3.52
CA TRP A 777 -20.70 -18.12 -2.64
C TRP A 777 -21.83 -18.71 -1.79
N ARG A 778 -22.72 -19.54 -2.35
CA ARG A 778 -23.74 -20.31 -1.60
C ARG A 778 -23.09 -21.16 -0.51
N THR A 779 -21.99 -21.83 -0.83
CA THR A 779 -21.24 -22.70 0.11
C THR A 779 -20.61 -21.89 1.24
N ALA A 780 -19.90 -20.80 0.92
CA ALA A 780 -19.27 -19.92 1.90
C ALA A 780 -20.31 -19.23 2.80
N ARG A 781 -21.39 -18.66 2.21
CA ARG A 781 -22.51 -18.05 2.94
C ARG A 781 -23.15 -19.03 3.91
N SER A 782 -23.36 -20.28 3.49
CA SER A 782 -23.93 -21.33 4.34
C SER A 782 -23.04 -21.64 5.55
N LYS A 783 -21.70 -21.71 5.37
CA LYS A 783 -20.75 -21.90 6.46
C LYS A 783 -20.77 -20.73 7.46
N VAL A 784 -20.71 -19.48 6.97
CA VAL A 784 -20.71 -18.28 7.84
C VAL A 784 -22.05 -18.10 8.56
N LEU A 785 -23.18 -18.39 7.92
CA LEU A 785 -24.51 -18.40 8.58
C LEU A 785 -24.62 -19.49 9.64
N ALA A 786 -24.13 -20.71 9.37
CA ALA A 786 -24.10 -21.79 10.36
C ALA A 786 -23.19 -21.46 11.55
N GLU A 787 -22.06 -20.78 11.32
CA GLU A 787 -21.20 -20.26 12.38
C GLU A 787 -21.85 -19.11 13.18
N ALA A 788 -22.60 -18.21 12.54
CA ALA A 788 -23.33 -17.16 13.23
C ALA A 788 -24.42 -17.74 14.15
N ARG A 789 -25.22 -18.69 13.65
CA ARG A 789 -26.23 -19.44 14.43
C ARG A 789 -25.61 -20.19 15.63
N LYS A 790 -24.38 -20.69 15.51
CA LYS A 790 -23.65 -21.31 16.64
C LYS A 790 -23.14 -20.32 17.68
N ARG A 791 -22.98 -19.04 17.33
CA ARG A 791 -22.57 -17.96 18.26
C ARG A 791 -23.76 -17.22 18.89
N ASP A 792 -24.96 -17.41 18.35
CA ASP A 792 -26.21 -16.79 18.81
C ASP A 792 -27.32 -17.86 18.87
N PRO A 793 -27.27 -18.81 19.83
CA PRO A 793 -28.26 -19.87 19.99
C PRO A 793 -29.61 -19.37 20.53
N GLU A 794 -29.63 -18.16 21.10
CA GLU A 794 -30.83 -17.51 21.63
C GLU A 794 -31.59 -16.70 20.57
N GLY A 795 -31.01 -16.52 19.37
CA GLY A 795 -31.66 -15.89 18.23
C GLY A 795 -31.80 -14.37 18.36
N ILE A 796 -30.95 -13.72 19.16
CA ILE A 796 -31.05 -12.28 19.50
C ILE A 796 -30.66 -11.39 18.31
N ASN A 797 -29.91 -11.93 17.34
CA ASN A 797 -29.56 -11.30 16.06
C ASN A 797 -28.86 -9.94 16.21
N HIS A 798 -27.88 -9.87 17.11
CA HIS A 798 -27.09 -8.65 17.33
C HIS A 798 -26.45 -8.12 16.03
N ALA A 799 -26.55 -6.81 15.78
CA ALA A 799 -25.99 -6.18 14.58
C ALA A 799 -24.47 -6.41 14.39
N LYS A 800 -23.73 -6.74 15.46
CA LYS A 800 -22.29 -7.09 15.42
C LYS A 800 -22.02 -8.57 15.07
N SER A 801 -22.95 -9.48 15.34
CA SER A 801 -22.84 -10.91 14.99
C SER A 801 -23.32 -11.22 13.57
N ARG A 802 -24.17 -10.36 12.98
CA ARG A 802 -24.62 -10.46 11.58
C ARG A 802 -23.43 -10.69 10.62
N PRO A 803 -23.48 -11.72 9.76
CA PRO A 803 -22.53 -11.89 8.67
C PRO A 803 -22.53 -10.68 7.71
N THR A 804 -21.34 -10.25 7.31
CA THR A 804 -21.13 -9.27 6.24
C THR A 804 -20.54 -9.97 5.03
N ASP A 805 -20.75 -9.44 3.84
CA ASP A 805 -20.31 -10.07 2.59
C ASP A 805 -18.78 -10.20 2.51
N ASP A 806 -18.04 -9.33 3.19
CA ASP A 806 -16.58 -9.45 3.35
C ASP A 806 -16.16 -10.67 4.19
N LYS A 807 -16.96 -11.08 5.18
CA LYS A 807 -16.74 -12.33 5.93
C LYS A 807 -17.09 -13.56 5.09
N ILE A 808 -18.11 -13.45 4.23
CA ILE A 808 -18.50 -14.52 3.29
C ILE A 808 -17.41 -14.70 2.23
N TYR A 809 -16.92 -13.60 1.65
CA TYR A 809 -15.83 -13.57 0.69
C TYR A 809 -14.49 -14.06 1.29
N ALA A 810 -14.16 -13.67 2.52
CA ALA A 810 -12.98 -14.20 3.21
C ALA A 810 -13.07 -15.72 3.44
N GLN A 811 -14.27 -16.23 3.79
CA GLN A 811 -14.51 -17.68 3.87
C GLN A 811 -14.41 -18.36 2.50
N LEU A 812 -14.92 -17.73 1.43
CA LEU A 812 -14.81 -18.22 0.05
C LEU A 812 -13.34 -18.37 -0.38
N LEU A 813 -12.51 -17.34 -0.15
CA LEU A 813 -11.08 -17.40 -0.45
C LEU A 813 -10.38 -18.53 0.33
N VAL A 814 -10.64 -18.67 1.63
CA VAL A 814 -10.07 -19.76 2.44
C VAL A 814 -10.50 -21.13 1.90
N ASP A 815 -11.77 -21.30 1.53
CA ASP A 815 -12.23 -22.55 0.94
C ASP A 815 -11.57 -22.83 -0.42
N CYS A 816 -11.55 -21.86 -1.34
CA CYS A 816 -11.02 -22.03 -2.70
C CYS A 816 -9.50 -22.30 -2.72
N PHE A 817 -8.73 -21.70 -1.81
CA PHE A 817 -7.27 -21.86 -1.72
C PHE A 817 -6.80 -22.99 -0.79
N THR A 818 -7.72 -23.68 -0.10
CA THR A 818 -7.40 -24.83 0.79
C THR A 818 -8.32 -26.03 0.56
N GLN A 819 -8.96 -26.12 -0.60
CA GLN A 819 -9.77 -27.27 -1.02
C GLN A 819 -8.89 -28.50 -1.27
N PRO A 820 -9.46 -29.71 -1.40
CA PRO A 820 -8.67 -30.88 -1.78
C PRO A 820 -8.18 -30.77 -3.23
N ALA A 821 -6.88 -30.91 -3.47
CA ALA A 821 -6.35 -31.12 -4.81
C ALA A 821 -6.58 -32.59 -5.25
N PRO A 822 -6.70 -32.89 -6.57
CA PRO A 822 -6.72 -31.94 -7.69
C PRO A 822 -8.01 -31.13 -7.74
N ILE A 823 -7.88 -29.87 -8.15
CA ILE A 823 -9.00 -28.95 -8.35
C ILE A 823 -9.53 -29.14 -9.77
N ALA A 824 -10.83 -29.38 -9.91
CA ALA A 824 -11.49 -29.42 -11.20
C ALA A 824 -11.66 -27.98 -11.73
N ALA A 825 -11.29 -27.72 -12.97
CA ALA A 825 -11.21 -26.35 -13.50
C ALA A 825 -12.58 -25.64 -13.60
N ASP A 826 -13.66 -26.41 -13.65
CA ASP A 826 -15.06 -25.99 -13.68
C ASP A 826 -15.63 -25.62 -12.30
N THR A 827 -14.97 -25.98 -11.19
CA THR A 827 -15.38 -25.57 -9.83
C THR A 827 -14.67 -24.31 -9.34
N VAL A 828 -13.75 -23.77 -10.13
CA VAL A 828 -13.05 -22.51 -9.86
C VAL A 828 -13.99 -21.33 -10.14
N PRO A 829 -14.21 -20.41 -9.19
CA PRO A 829 -14.96 -19.17 -9.46
C PRO A 829 -14.35 -18.41 -10.62
N GLU A 830 -15.16 -17.99 -11.58
CA GLU A 830 -14.69 -17.59 -12.91
C GLU A 830 -13.72 -16.39 -12.87
N MET A 831 -13.94 -15.45 -11.94
CA MET A 831 -13.07 -14.29 -11.65
C MET A 831 -11.68 -14.67 -11.11
N LEU A 832 -11.57 -15.83 -10.44
CA LEU A 832 -10.33 -16.38 -9.88
C LEU A 832 -9.66 -17.38 -10.85
N GLY A 833 -10.14 -17.52 -12.09
CA GLY A 833 -9.62 -18.49 -13.06
C GLY A 833 -8.13 -18.36 -13.36
N LEU A 834 -7.59 -17.13 -13.34
CA LEU A 834 -6.15 -16.87 -13.52
C LEU A 834 -5.31 -17.48 -12.38
N ASP A 835 -5.85 -17.55 -11.17
CA ASP A 835 -5.17 -18.08 -9.99
C ASP A 835 -5.25 -19.61 -9.86
N TYR A 836 -5.79 -20.36 -10.83
CA TYR A 836 -5.91 -21.82 -10.78
C TYR A 836 -4.59 -22.55 -10.43
N LYS A 837 -3.46 -22.14 -11.04
CA LYS A 837 -2.11 -22.66 -10.69
C LYS A 837 -1.80 -22.42 -9.21
N ARG A 838 -2.10 -21.21 -8.70
CA ARG A 838 -1.85 -20.77 -7.32
C ARG A 838 -2.76 -21.49 -6.32
N MET A 839 -4.04 -21.62 -6.63
CA MET A 839 -5.03 -22.40 -5.87
C MET A 839 -4.60 -23.85 -5.73
N THR A 840 -4.14 -24.48 -6.82
CA THR A 840 -3.65 -25.86 -6.83
C THR A 840 -2.41 -26.02 -5.94
N ARG A 841 -1.41 -25.13 -6.08
CA ARG A 841 -0.21 -25.12 -5.22
C ARG A 841 -0.55 -24.94 -3.74
N LEU A 842 -1.35 -23.92 -3.40
CA LEU A 842 -1.71 -23.61 -2.01
C LEU A 842 -2.62 -24.69 -1.38
N SER A 843 -3.45 -25.36 -2.17
CA SER A 843 -4.22 -26.53 -1.75
C SER A 843 -3.31 -27.73 -1.44
N LEU A 844 -2.32 -28.01 -2.30
CA LEU A 844 -1.30 -29.03 -2.05
C LEU A 844 -0.44 -28.70 -0.81
N THR A 845 -0.03 -27.45 -0.63
CA THR A 845 0.66 -27.00 0.60
C THR A 845 -0.23 -27.17 1.84
N SER A 846 -1.53 -26.87 1.75
CA SER A 846 -2.51 -27.11 2.82
C SER A 846 -2.57 -28.60 3.20
N GLN A 847 -2.66 -29.49 2.21
CA GLN A 847 -2.65 -30.94 2.42
C GLN A 847 -1.33 -31.42 3.04
N ARG A 848 -0.17 -30.95 2.55
CA ARG A 848 1.15 -31.27 3.12
C ARG A 848 1.28 -30.83 4.59
N ILE A 849 0.88 -29.59 4.92
CA ILE A 849 0.86 -29.07 6.31
C ILE A 849 -0.03 -29.93 7.22
N VAL A 850 -1.24 -30.26 6.76
CA VAL A 850 -2.20 -31.08 7.52
C VAL A 850 -1.69 -32.51 7.73
N THR A 851 -1.06 -33.11 6.72
CA THR A 851 -0.53 -34.48 6.78
C THR A 851 0.73 -34.58 7.64
N THR A 852 1.71 -33.68 7.46
CA THR A 852 2.89 -33.62 8.35
C THR A 852 2.48 -33.27 9.78
N GLY A 853 1.51 -32.35 9.96
CA GLY A 853 0.93 -32.01 11.26
C GLY A 853 0.26 -33.19 11.94
N ALA A 854 -0.52 -34.01 11.21
CA ALA A 854 -1.14 -35.22 11.76
C ALA A 854 -0.10 -36.26 12.19
N ILE A 855 0.94 -36.48 11.39
CA ILE A 855 2.05 -37.39 11.69
C ILE A 855 2.79 -36.92 12.96
N LEU A 856 3.15 -35.64 13.04
CA LEU A 856 3.83 -35.06 14.20
C LEU A 856 2.96 -35.08 15.46
N LEU A 857 1.68 -34.72 15.36
CA LEU A 857 0.75 -34.74 16.48
C LEU A 857 0.57 -36.16 17.05
N GLN A 858 0.37 -37.16 16.18
CA GLN A 858 0.27 -38.56 16.60
C GLN A 858 1.59 -39.08 17.20
N CYS A 859 2.74 -38.69 16.64
CA CYS A 859 4.06 -39.04 17.17
C CYS A 859 4.33 -38.42 18.55
N LYS A 860 4.04 -37.12 18.74
CA LYS A 860 4.15 -36.43 20.04
C LYS A 860 3.28 -37.08 21.10
N ASN A 861 2.02 -37.38 20.76
CA ASN A 861 1.08 -38.05 21.67
C ASN A 861 1.57 -39.45 22.07
N LEU A 862 2.03 -40.26 21.10
CA LEU A 862 2.58 -41.60 21.34
C LEU A 862 3.84 -41.56 22.24
N LEU A 863 4.67 -40.53 22.09
CA LEU A 863 5.89 -40.30 22.89
C LEU A 863 5.66 -39.46 24.15
N LYS A 864 4.40 -39.18 24.52
CA LYS A 864 3.97 -38.36 25.68
C LYS A 864 4.70 -37.01 25.78
N ARG A 865 4.89 -36.33 24.65
CA ARG A 865 5.52 -35.00 24.57
C ARG A 865 4.47 -33.90 24.46
N ASP A 866 4.80 -32.70 24.94
CA ASP A 866 3.95 -31.53 24.73
C ASP A 866 3.75 -31.25 23.23
N VAL A 867 2.49 -31.07 22.86
CA VAL A 867 2.03 -30.80 21.50
C VAL A 867 2.50 -29.42 21.02
N ARG A 868 2.58 -28.43 21.92
CA ARG A 868 2.89 -27.02 21.59
C ARG A 868 4.37 -26.83 21.24
N THR A 869 5.26 -27.64 21.80
CA THR A 869 6.70 -27.62 21.56
C THR A 869 7.01 -27.91 20.08
N PRO A 870 7.60 -26.97 19.30
CA PRO A 870 7.68 -27.07 17.84
C PRO A 870 8.83 -27.97 17.34
N TRP A 871 8.50 -28.99 16.54
CA TRP A 871 9.40 -29.97 15.93
C TRP A 871 9.78 -29.55 14.49
N LYS A 872 10.44 -28.41 14.36
CA LYS A 872 10.67 -27.74 13.06
C LYS A 872 11.55 -28.54 12.10
N THR A 873 12.61 -29.20 12.60
CA THR A 873 13.55 -29.94 11.74
C THR A 873 12.94 -31.26 11.27
N GLU A 874 12.12 -31.91 12.10
CA GLU A 874 11.32 -33.07 11.73
C GLU A 874 10.22 -32.69 10.73
N ALA A 875 9.52 -31.58 10.95
CA ALA A 875 8.52 -31.05 10.01
C ALA A 875 9.13 -30.75 8.62
N THR A 876 10.31 -30.13 8.58
CA THR A 876 11.01 -29.83 7.32
C THR A 876 11.40 -31.11 6.59
N ARG A 877 11.98 -32.10 7.29
CA ARG A 877 12.37 -33.39 6.69
C ARG A 877 11.18 -34.22 6.24
N ILE A 878 10.10 -34.30 7.02
CA ILE A 878 8.87 -35.01 6.63
C ILE A 878 8.23 -34.32 5.43
N THR A 879 8.13 -32.99 5.44
CA THR A 879 7.56 -32.23 4.32
C THR A 879 8.36 -32.50 3.05
N ALA A 880 9.69 -32.42 3.08
CA ALA A 880 10.54 -32.73 1.92
C ALA A 880 10.31 -34.15 1.34
N VAL A 881 10.06 -35.15 2.20
CA VAL A 881 9.67 -36.52 1.77
C VAL A 881 8.24 -36.58 1.18
N LEU A 882 7.38 -35.59 1.45
CA LEU A 882 6.09 -35.39 0.78
C LEU A 882 6.17 -34.43 -0.42
N GLU A 883 7.35 -33.86 -0.71
CA GLU A 883 7.60 -33.03 -1.89
C GLU A 883 8.39 -33.77 -2.98
N ALA A 884 9.13 -34.82 -2.63
CA ALA A 884 9.78 -35.72 -3.57
C ALA A 884 8.79 -36.71 -4.22
N ASP A 885 8.86 -36.87 -5.54
CA ASP A 885 8.02 -37.79 -6.31
C ASP A 885 8.44 -39.25 -6.11
N HIS A 886 7.97 -39.84 -5.01
CA HIS A 886 8.18 -41.25 -4.67
C HIS A 886 7.10 -42.14 -5.31
N GLU A 887 7.52 -43.06 -6.18
CA GLU A 887 6.65 -44.01 -6.90
C GLU A 887 5.70 -44.83 -6.00
N ASN A 888 6.12 -45.10 -4.76
CA ASN A 888 5.47 -46.05 -3.87
C ASN A 888 5.26 -45.49 -2.46
N ILE A 889 4.05 -45.63 -1.91
CA ILE A 889 3.67 -45.15 -0.56
C ILE A 889 4.59 -45.74 0.52
N ASP A 890 5.01 -47.01 0.38
CA ASP A 890 5.91 -47.65 1.35
C ASP A 890 7.34 -47.08 1.31
N SER A 891 7.75 -46.38 0.24
CA SER A 891 8.98 -45.57 0.21
C SER A 891 8.79 -44.27 1.01
N ILE A 892 7.66 -43.58 0.81
CA ILE A 892 7.28 -42.39 1.61
C ILE A 892 7.24 -42.74 3.10
N VAL A 893 6.62 -43.88 3.48
CA VAL A 893 6.59 -44.38 4.87
C VAL A 893 8.01 -44.58 5.42
N GLN A 894 8.93 -45.12 4.62
CA GLN A 894 10.33 -45.31 5.03
C GLN A 894 11.07 -43.98 5.22
N GLY A 895 10.92 -43.04 4.27
CA GLY A 895 11.50 -41.70 4.37
C GLY A 895 10.97 -40.89 5.56
N VAL A 896 9.67 -40.95 5.83
CA VAL A 896 9.03 -40.30 6.99
C VAL A 896 9.51 -40.93 8.31
N MET A 897 9.64 -42.26 8.38
CA MET A 897 10.20 -42.93 9.56
C MET A 897 11.67 -42.55 9.76
N ALA A 898 12.49 -42.48 8.70
CA ALA A 898 13.88 -42.01 8.78
C ALA A 898 13.99 -40.54 9.23
N ALA A 899 13.09 -39.67 8.75
CA ALA A 899 13.00 -38.26 9.15
C ALA A 899 12.64 -38.07 10.64
N LEU A 900 11.88 -39.00 11.22
CA LEU A 900 11.55 -39.03 12.65
C LEU A 900 12.67 -39.64 13.49
N GLU A 901 13.22 -40.78 13.07
CA GLU A 901 14.30 -41.48 13.78
C GLU A 901 15.62 -40.70 13.77
N GLY A 902 15.93 -39.99 12.68
CA GLY A 902 17.05 -39.05 12.60
C GLY A 902 16.88 -37.79 13.46
N GLY A 903 15.85 -37.72 14.31
CA GLY A 903 15.70 -36.72 15.36
C GLY A 903 15.70 -37.33 16.78
N ARG A 904 15.11 -38.53 16.97
CA ARG A 904 15.02 -39.21 18.27
C ARG A 904 15.05 -40.73 18.10
N SER A 905 15.81 -41.41 18.95
CA SER A 905 15.73 -42.87 19.11
C SER A 905 14.39 -43.26 19.76
N MET A 906 13.85 -44.41 19.36
CA MET A 906 12.55 -44.93 19.81
C MET A 906 12.60 -46.45 20.02
N PRO A 907 11.93 -47.02 21.04
CA PRO A 907 11.85 -48.47 21.24
C PRO A 907 11.19 -49.18 20.05
N ALA A 908 11.58 -50.43 19.77
CA ALA A 908 11.10 -51.19 18.61
C ALA A 908 9.56 -51.30 18.53
N ALA A 909 8.88 -51.55 19.66
CA ALA A 909 7.41 -51.58 19.73
C ALA A 909 6.76 -50.22 19.46
N THR A 910 7.46 -49.12 19.76
CA THR A 910 6.99 -47.76 19.42
C THR A 910 7.17 -47.49 17.93
N LYS A 911 8.30 -47.93 17.34
CA LYS A 911 8.57 -47.82 15.90
C LYS A 911 7.55 -48.57 15.05
N THR A 912 7.17 -49.80 15.42
CA THR A 912 6.17 -50.58 14.67
C THR A 912 4.78 -49.95 14.74
N HIS A 913 4.36 -49.49 15.93
CA HIS A 913 3.10 -48.76 16.09
C HIS A 913 3.11 -47.44 15.29
N LEU A 914 4.18 -46.65 15.38
CA LEU A 914 4.34 -45.39 14.65
C LEU A 914 4.34 -45.61 13.13
N LYS A 915 5.03 -46.64 12.62
CA LYS A 915 4.99 -47.01 11.20
C LYS A 915 3.58 -47.34 10.72
N ALA A 916 2.79 -48.06 11.53
CA ALA A 916 1.39 -48.37 11.21
C ALA A 916 0.50 -47.10 11.18
N LEU A 917 0.69 -46.17 12.14
CA LEU A 917 0.01 -44.86 12.14
C LEU A 917 0.39 -44.02 10.91
N VAL A 918 1.69 -43.88 10.62
CA VAL A 918 2.20 -43.16 9.45
C VAL A 918 1.63 -43.75 8.16
N THR A 919 1.63 -45.07 8.02
CA THR A 919 1.03 -45.76 6.86
C THR A 919 -0.47 -45.48 6.72
N LYS A 920 -1.22 -45.45 7.84
CA LYS A 920 -2.65 -45.12 7.85
C LYS A 920 -2.90 -43.66 7.44
N VAL A 921 -2.17 -42.71 8.00
CA VAL A 921 -2.31 -41.27 7.71
C VAL A 921 -1.91 -40.95 6.27
N LEU A 922 -0.81 -41.51 5.79
CA LEU A 922 -0.37 -41.33 4.41
C LEU A 922 -1.35 -41.95 3.40
N LYS A 923 -1.88 -43.15 3.66
CA LYS A 923 -2.93 -43.74 2.80
C LYS A 923 -4.20 -42.90 2.78
N ALA A 924 -4.67 -42.40 3.93
CA ALA A 924 -5.85 -41.53 4.01
C ALA A 924 -5.63 -40.17 3.32
N SER A 925 -4.42 -39.59 3.42
CA SER A 925 -4.04 -38.38 2.69
C SER A 925 -4.00 -38.63 1.19
N HIS A 926 -3.37 -39.71 0.74
CA HIS A 926 -3.26 -40.07 -0.68
C HIS A 926 -4.61 -40.42 -1.31
N ASP A 927 -5.51 -41.07 -0.56
CA ASP A 927 -6.89 -41.33 -1.00
C ASP A 927 -7.72 -40.04 -1.11
N SER A 928 -7.52 -39.07 -0.20
CA SER A 928 -8.13 -37.73 -0.29
C SER A 928 -7.61 -36.98 -1.52
N MET A 929 -6.30 -36.99 -1.74
CA MET A 929 -5.63 -36.38 -2.89
C MET A 929 -6.01 -37.04 -4.22
N LYS A 930 -6.16 -38.36 -4.27
CA LYS A 930 -6.57 -39.06 -5.51
C LYS A 930 -8.04 -38.85 -5.90
N LYS A 931 -8.88 -38.42 -4.96
CA LYS A 931 -10.34 -38.29 -5.15
C LYS A 931 -10.82 -36.85 -5.23
N GLY A 932 -10.01 -35.86 -4.85
CA GLY A 932 -10.45 -34.46 -4.73
C GLY A 932 -11.49 -34.25 -3.61
N VAL A 933 -11.50 -35.11 -2.59
CA VAL A 933 -12.51 -35.10 -1.51
C VAL A 933 -11.84 -34.81 -0.17
N GLU A 934 -12.55 -34.11 0.73
CA GLU A 934 -12.06 -33.80 2.08
C GLU A 934 -11.66 -35.06 2.87
N PRO A 935 -10.63 -34.98 3.73
CA PRO A 935 -10.12 -36.14 4.44
C PRO A 935 -11.19 -36.88 5.26
N THR A 936 -11.25 -38.20 5.07
CA THR A 936 -12.15 -39.11 5.82
C THR A 936 -11.63 -39.37 7.24
N GLU A 937 -10.31 -39.30 7.44
CA GLU A 937 -9.62 -39.51 8.71
C GLU A 937 -9.84 -38.30 9.67
N PRO A 938 -10.19 -38.54 10.95
CA PRO A 938 -10.62 -37.47 11.85
C PRO A 938 -9.53 -36.48 12.27
N VAL A 939 -8.26 -36.88 12.36
CA VAL A 939 -7.15 -35.98 12.72
C VAL A 939 -6.81 -35.06 11.54
N LEU A 940 -6.74 -35.60 10.32
CA LEU A 940 -6.57 -34.81 9.10
C LEU A 940 -7.71 -33.78 8.93
N ARG A 941 -8.97 -34.20 9.08
CA ARG A 941 -10.13 -33.28 9.02
C ARG A 941 -10.08 -32.21 10.10
N LEU A 942 -9.74 -32.59 11.34
CA LEU A 942 -9.65 -31.65 12.46
C LEU A 942 -8.54 -30.61 12.22
N LEU A 943 -7.36 -31.03 11.75
CA LEU A 943 -6.26 -30.10 11.48
C LEU A 943 -6.55 -29.19 10.28
N LEU A 944 -7.20 -29.69 9.22
CA LEU A 944 -7.65 -28.86 8.09
C LEU A 944 -8.67 -27.79 8.54
N ALA A 945 -9.66 -28.18 9.34
CA ALA A 945 -10.63 -27.24 9.91
C ALA A 945 -9.97 -26.19 10.83
N ARG A 946 -8.97 -26.60 11.63
CA ARG A 946 -8.19 -25.69 12.48
C ARG A 946 -7.33 -24.71 11.66
N LEU A 947 -6.70 -25.17 10.58
CA LEU A 947 -5.92 -24.35 9.66
C LEU A 947 -6.81 -23.30 8.97
N ARG A 948 -7.92 -23.73 8.36
CA ARG A 948 -8.92 -22.84 7.75
C ARG A 948 -9.48 -21.84 8.75
N GLY A 949 -9.84 -22.27 9.95
CA GLY A 949 -10.32 -21.39 11.02
C GLY A 949 -9.30 -20.35 11.44
N HIS A 950 -8.01 -20.70 11.51
CA HIS A 950 -6.93 -19.74 11.76
C HIS A 950 -6.80 -18.71 10.63
N MET A 951 -6.84 -19.15 9.38
CA MET A 951 -6.72 -18.28 8.19
C MET A 951 -7.92 -17.32 8.08
N ASN A 952 -9.15 -17.82 8.25
CA ASN A 952 -10.35 -16.98 8.20
C ASN A 952 -10.35 -15.94 9.34
N ALA A 953 -9.99 -16.34 10.57
CA ALA A 953 -9.87 -15.42 11.71
C ALA A 953 -8.74 -14.36 11.55
N ARG A 954 -7.80 -14.57 10.62
CA ARG A 954 -6.77 -13.59 10.24
C ARG A 954 -7.25 -12.65 9.13
N LEU A 955 -7.95 -13.15 8.12
CA LEU A 955 -8.49 -12.33 7.02
C LEU A 955 -9.64 -11.41 7.48
N THR A 956 -10.52 -11.90 8.37
CA THR A 956 -11.72 -11.18 8.82
C THR A 956 -11.50 -10.18 9.96
N ALA A 957 -10.27 -10.01 10.44
CA ALA A 957 -9.93 -8.98 11.42
C ALA A 957 -10.09 -7.59 10.79
N GLY A 958 -11.07 -6.80 11.24
CA GLY A 958 -11.48 -5.56 10.57
C GLY A 958 -10.58 -4.37 10.91
N SER A 959 -10.26 -4.19 12.19
CA SER A 959 -9.40 -3.10 12.65
C SER A 959 -7.92 -3.40 12.46
N ALA A 960 -7.11 -2.37 12.19
CA ALA A 960 -5.65 -2.49 12.21
C ALA A 960 -5.12 -3.01 13.57
N LYS A 961 -5.78 -2.66 14.68
CA LYS A 961 -5.46 -3.18 16.02
C LYS A 961 -5.79 -4.67 16.16
N GLU A 962 -6.86 -5.13 15.52
CA GLU A 962 -7.21 -6.57 15.47
C GLU A 962 -6.25 -7.35 14.59
N LYS A 963 -5.89 -6.82 13.41
CA LYS A 963 -4.90 -7.42 12.50
C LYS A 963 -3.53 -7.57 13.18
N LEU A 964 -3.10 -6.56 13.96
CA LEU A 964 -1.89 -6.59 14.78
C LEU A 964 -1.97 -7.62 15.91
N ASN A 965 -3.03 -7.58 16.73
CA ASN A 965 -3.22 -8.54 17.83
C ASN A 965 -3.36 -9.99 17.33
N ALA A 966 -3.98 -10.19 16.16
CA ALA A 966 -4.07 -11.49 15.50
C ALA A 966 -2.74 -11.94 14.88
N ALA A 967 -1.80 -11.03 14.59
CA ALA A 967 -0.45 -11.35 14.12
C ALA A 967 0.48 -11.74 15.28
N THR A 968 0.47 -10.99 16.38
CA THR A 968 1.29 -11.29 17.57
C THR A 968 0.91 -12.62 18.19
N THR A 969 -0.38 -12.86 18.40
CA THR A 969 -0.90 -14.14 18.95
C THR A 969 -0.98 -15.28 17.92
N ALA A 970 -0.53 -15.08 16.67
CA ALA A 970 -0.68 -16.07 15.60
C ALA A 970 0.06 -17.39 15.91
N HIS A 971 1.30 -17.29 16.39
CA HIS A 971 2.15 -18.45 16.66
C HIS A 971 1.62 -19.28 17.84
N GLU A 972 1.20 -18.61 18.92
CA GLU A 972 0.60 -19.23 20.11
C GLU A 972 -0.70 -19.96 19.76
N LYS A 973 -1.55 -19.33 18.93
CA LYS A 973 -2.79 -19.95 18.44
C LYS A 973 -2.50 -21.19 17.59
N LEU A 974 -1.57 -21.13 16.63
CA LEU A 974 -1.18 -22.32 15.84
C LEU A 974 -0.56 -23.43 16.71
N ALA A 975 0.25 -23.07 17.72
CA ALA A 975 0.79 -24.04 18.67
C ALA A 975 -0.32 -24.70 19.52
N GLY A 976 -1.29 -23.93 20.00
CA GLY A 976 -2.49 -24.46 20.68
C GLY A 976 -3.39 -25.33 19.78
N LEU A 977 -3.35 -25.12 18.47
CA LEU A 977 -4.07 -25.92 17.47
C LEU A 977 -3.30 -27.19 17.03
N GLY A 978 -2.03 -27.35 17.43
CA GLY A 978 -1.18 -28.50 17.08
C GLY A 978 -0.41 -28.34 15.76
N LEU A 979 -0.18 -27.11 15.30
CA LEU A 979 0.52 -26.75 14.05
C LEU A 979 1.64 -25.72 14.31
N ALA A 980 2.36 -25.87 15.44
CA ALA A 980 3.37 -24.92 15.91
C ALA A 980 4.52 -24.71 14.90
N GLU A 981 4.82 -25.74 14.12
CA GLU A 981 5.90 -25.82 13.14
C GLU A 981 5.66 -24.94 11.92
N PHE A 982 4.39 -24.81 11.50
CA PHE A 982 4.02 -24.25 10.20
C PHE A 982 3.65 -22.76 10.25
N ALA A 983 3.93 -22.07 11.36
CA ALA A 983 3.57 -20.66 11.57
C ALA A 983 4.27 -19.64 10.63
N VAL A 984 5.24 -20.10 9.83
CA VAL A 984 5.83 -19.34 8.72
C VAL A 984 5.05 -19.60 7.44
N GLN A 985 4.96 -20.86 6.99
CA GLN A 985 4.22 -21.26 5.79
C GLN A 985 2.75 -20.81 5.83
N ALA A 986 2.04 -21.01 6.95
CA ALA A 986 0.65 -20.57 7.12
C ALA A 986 0.49 -19.03 7.10
N ARG A 987 1.57 -18.27 7.32
CA ARG A 987 1.61 -16.81 7.13
C ARG A 987 1.84 -16.46 5.67
N GLU A 988 2.82 -17.08 5.02
CA GLU A 988 3.13 -16.85 3.60
C GLU A 988 1.91 -17.14 2.71
N MET A 989 1.22 -18.27 2.95
CA MET A 989 -0.04 -18.61 2.28
C MET A 989 -1.14 -17.58 2.54
N LEU A 990 -1.29 -17.11 3.78
CA LEU A 990 -2.29 -16.11 4.17
C LEU A 990 -2.01 -14.75 3.52
N ASP A 991 -0.76 -14.30 3.52
CA ASP A 991 -0.35 -13.02 2.96
C ASP A 991 -0.47 -13.04 1.43
N GLU A 992 -0.24 -14.19 0.77
CA GLU A 992 -0.51 -14.39 -0.65
C GLU A 992 -2.02 -14.39 -0.97
N ILE A 993 -2.84 -15.13 -0.23
CA ILE A 993 -4.31 -15.12 -0.40
C ILE A 993 -4.88 -13.71 -0.15
N SER A 994 -4.32 -12.96 0.81
CA SER A 994 -4.73 -11.57 1.09
C SER A 994 -4.31 -10.59 0.00
N LYS A 995 -3.26 -10.87 -0.79
CA LYS A 995 -2.92 -10.09 -2.00
C LYS A 995 -3.90 -10.39 -3.13
N VAL A 996 -4.13 -11.67 -3.43
CA VAL A 996 -5.09 -12.10 -4.46
C VAL A 996 -6.47 -11.49 -4.19
N GLY A 997 -6.98 -11.64 -2.95
CA GLY A 997 -8.28 -11.10 -2.57
C GLY A 997 -8.39 -9.57 -2.61
N ALA A 998 -7.27 -8.84 -2.55
CA ALA A 998 -7.26 -7.39 -2.73
C ALA A 998 -7.31 -6.98 -4.21
N VAL A 999 -6.58 -7.70 -5.08
CA VAL A 999 -6.62 -7.49 -6.54
C VAL A 999 -7.98 -7.89 -7.12
N ASP A 1000 -8.48 -9.07 -6.74
CA ASP A 1000 -9.78 -9.59 -7.19
C ASP A 1000 -10.95 -8.70 -6.73
N ARG A 1001 -10.97 -8.18 -5.49
CA ARG A 1001 -12.01 -7.21 -5.10
C ARG A 1001 -11.88 -5.86 -5.81
N ALA A 1002 -10.68 -5.44 -6.22
CA ALA A 1002 -10.49 -4.20 -6.96
C ALA A 1002 -10.97 -4.31 -8.42
N ALA A 1003 -10.71 -5.45 -9.09
CA ALA A 1003 -11.15 -5.70 -10.47
C ALA A 1003 -12.61 -6.18 -10.55
N HIS A 1004 -12.97 -7.19 -9.76
CA HIS A 1004 -14.21 -7.97 -9.91
C HIS A 1004 -15.28 -7.68 -8.85
N GLY A 1005 -15.09 -6.68 -7.99
CA GLY A 1005 -16.00 -6.38 -6.88
C GLY A 1005 -17.46 -6.14 -7.27
N LEU A 1006 -17.75 -5.74 -8.52
CA LEU A 1006 -19.13 -5.60 -9.03
C LEU A 1006 -19.82 -6.95 -9.19
N TRP A 1007 -19.23 -7.89 -9.93
CA TRP A 1007 -19.81 -9.23 -10.12
C TRP A 1007 -19.92 -10.02 -8.81
N TRP A 1008 -18.98 -9.83 -7.88
CA TRP A 1008 -19.13 -10.39 -6.52
C TRP A 1008 -20.34 -9.82 -5.76
N ASN A 1009 -20.68 -8.54 -5.94
CA ASN A 1009 -21.89 -7.95 -5.36
C ASN A 1009 -23.17 -8.45 -6.05
N GLU A 1010 -23.15 -8.66 -7.38
CA GLU A 1010 -24.26 -9.25 -8.14
C GLU A 1010 -24.53 -10.71 -7.71
N VAL A 1011 -23.48 -11.52 -7.61
CA VAL A 1011 -23.53 -12.89 -7.08
C VAL A 1011 -24.05 -12.90 -5.63
N ALA A 1012 -23.57 -11.98 -4.79
CA ALA A 1012 -24.06 -11.85 -3.42
C ALA A 1012 -25.55 -11.50 -3.36
N ALA A 1013 -26.02 -10.56 -4.18
CA ALA A 1013 -27.43 -10.14 -4.24
C ALA A 1013 -28.34 -11.25 -4.78
N LYS A 1014 -27.94 -11.95 -5.86
CA LYS A 1014 -28.69 -13.09 -6.41
C LYS A 1014 -28.83 -14.21 -5.38
N VAL A 1015 -27.72 -14.63 -4.78
CA VAL A 1015 -27.72 -15.69 -3.74
C VAL A 1015 -28.47 -15.21 -2.48
N ALA A 1016 -28.46 -13.91 -2.16
CA ALA A 1016 -29.28 -13.35 -1.09
C ALA A 1016 -30.78 -13.60 -1.34
N ALA A 1017 -31.28 -13.17 -2.51
CA ALA A 1017 -32.67 -13.32 -2.92
C ALA A 1017 -33.11 -14.80 -3.02
N GLU A 1018 -32.27 -15.69 -3.58
CA GLU A 1018 -32.52 -17.14 -3.59
C GLU A 1018 -32.77 -17.69 -2.16
N GLY A 1019 -31.97 -17.24 -1.19
CA GLY A 1019 -32.08 -17.66 0.21
C GLY A 1019 -33.26 -17.06 0.97
N GLU A 1020 -33.80 -15.93 0.54
CA GLU A 1020 -35.02 -15.33 1.12
C GLU A 1020 -36.27 -15.97 0.52
N ALA A 1021 -36.31 -16.20 -0.80
CA ALA A 1021 -37.37 -16.95 -1.45
C ALA A 1021 -37.50 -18.39 -0.91
N GLY A 1022 -36.37 -19.09 -0.70
CA GLY A 1022 -36.37 -20.44 -0.14
C GLY A 1022 -36.86 -20.54 1.31
N ASN A 1023 -36.85 -19.43 2.06
CA ASN A 1023 -37.41 -19.32 3.41
C ASN A 1023 -38.89 -18.89 3.41
N GLY A 1024 -39.46 -18.56 2.24
CA GLY A 1024 -40.81 -17.99 2.09
C GLY A 1024 -41.93 -18.99 1.84
N SER A 1025 -41.64 -20.28 1.68
CA SER A 1025 -42.67 -21.32 1.52
C SER A 1025 -43.38 -21.60 2.85
N PRO A 1026 -44.71 -21.39 2.94
CA PRO A 1026 -45.46 -21.67 4.16
C PRO A 1026 -45.73 -23.16 4.33
N CYS A 1027 -45.57 -23.64 5.57
CA CYS A 1027 -46.17 -24.86 6.12
C CYS A 1027 -47.03 -24.46 7.31
#